data_AF-A0A2P6VG63-F1
#
_entry.id   AF-A0A2P6VG63-F1
#
_cell.length_a   1.000
_cell.length_b   1.000
_cell.length_c   1.000
_cell.angle_alpha   90.00
_cell.angle_beta   90.00
_cell.angle_gamma   90.00
#
_symmetry.space_group_name_H-M   'P 1'
#
loop_
_entity.id
_entity.type
_entity.pdbx_description
1 polymer ?
#
loop_
_entity_poly.entity_id
_entity_poly.type
_entity_poly.pdbx_seq_one_letter_code
_entity_poly.pdbx_strand_id
1 'polypeptide(L)'
;MQLPPAADGKEGAEGGGSTSSTSGAASGVLPTPQRGGAASESAASADSGGGGDISPGRVSACRSGSLALGRRAPLIRFFTSGRKAVNLEILLRQLGSPADVVQAVDELDTRRLKVEVLRELQANMPDAAELEALHAYLDAGGDVRQLGRAEQLFAALRHTARLQQKLQVLQFKGGLPERAAEVAGPLSRIVTALDELRGSSQLALLLHTALRLGNALNAGRKAPQRGIRLGSLRKLADTRSMDGSTTLLHYLVALMAESSPGALLLGKPGSECSAVPDAAHWTFAELESQLAALSSGIDLVRREAAAAGSGGITRQLGALAGQAGAVQQRATALLAAARRKAADTLRYLGEEAPPEPGFSAAEPRRMLSDVRDFFALTHRAHADGGRMAVVLATLAAQRAEEEAAAEAARDEGYGRGQIIVPAQRLSTVAGCVEAAISGSPRKCYLCQRAFSPVWNSDGSVKRCVRTVNFAACRRASGDPNAARCDGTTPSWVVACKAGYVMNSSYKCVRGNVAQQSRTPGCAAANPDGTCTRCAAADRVLVPANAIYVNVGMPDGRCLAWSQVHAEARSVLRKYAYMPPGCIEVDTLFRCSQCRAGLSLTGAQCVPYSRGNKCRPTVRLRQYCARCNAAGDRCVACTGARSLVDGVCSLHCKLLFGIGCLQCSPTACTRIDPAYANGR
;
A
#
# COMPACT_ATOMS: atom_id res chain seq x y z
N MET A 1 46.45 -5.17 41.86
CA MET A 1 46.89 -6.59 41.87
C MET A 1 47.14 -7.01 40.43
N GLN A 2 48.12 -7.89 40.21
CA GLN A 2 48.89 -7.96 38.95
C GLN A 2 48.20 -8.63 37.73
N LEU A 3 48.81 -8.36 36.57
CA LEU A 3 48.75 -9.14 35.32
C LEU A 3 49.57 -10.46 35.46
N PRO A 4 49.88 -11.17 34.35
CA PRO A 4 49.41 -12.50 33.97
C PRO A 4 50.38 -13.63 34.37
N PRO A 5 50.36 -14.81 33.72
CA PRO A 5 51.43 -15.06 32.74
C PRO A 5 51.01 -15.88 31.49
N ALA A 6 51.98 -16.07 30.59
CA ALA A 6 51.97 -16.98 29.43
C ALA A 6 53.17 -17.95 29.49
N ALA A 7 53.39 -18.77 28.44
CA ALA A 7 54.36 -19.89 28.30
C ALA A 7 53.93 -21.20 29.02
N ASP A 8 54.19 -22.43 28.54
CA ASP A 8 54.82 -22.95 27.30
C ASP A 8 54.24 -24.38 27.00
N GLY A 9 54.60 -25.18 25.98
CA GLY A 9 55.55 -25.06 24.86
C GLY A 9 56.08 -26.44 24.36
N LYS A 10 56.28 -26.62 23.03
CA LYS A 10 56.97 -27.78 22.35
C LYS A 10 56.34 -29.18 22.53
N GLU A 11 56.61 -30.24 21.75
CA GLU A 11 57.28 -30.48 20.44
C GLU A 11 56.77 -31.84 19.86
N GLY A 12 56.91 -32.09 18.55
CA GLY A 12 56.64 -33.42 17.95
C GLY A 12 56.41 -33.38 16.43
N ALA A 13 57.28 -34.03 15.65
CA ALA A 13 57.30 -34.00 14.18
C ALA A 13 57.49 -35.41 13.56
N GLU A 14 57.52 -35.47 12.22
CA GLU A 14 57.74 -36.66 11.35
C GLU A 14 56.56 -37.65 11.28
N GLY A 15 56.23 -38.32 10.15
CA GLY A 15 56.61 -38.22 8.72
C GLY A 15 55.39 -38.65 7.87
N GLY A 16 55.30 -38.62 6.53
CA GLY A 16 56.32 -38.76 5.49
C GLY A 16 55.95 -39.99 4.62
N GLY A 17 55.40 -39.81 3.41
CA GLY A 17 55.04 -40.94 2.54
C GLY A 17 54.18 -40.57 1.31
N SER A 18 54.73 -40.73 0.11
CA SER A 18 54.20 -40.25 -1.18
C SER A 18 54.09 -41.34 -2.25
N THR A 19 53.08 -41.24 -3.13
CA THR A 19 53.09 -41.68 -4.55
C THR A 19 52.03 -40.85 -5.30
N SER A 20 52.29 -40.05 -6.34
CA SER A 20 52.81 -40.31 -7.70
C SER A 20 51.94 -41.30 -8.50
N SER A 21 51.49 -41.11 -9.74
CA SER A 21 51.46 -40.01 -10.73
C SER A 21 51.20 -40.68 -12.10
N THR A 22 50.42 -40.09 -13.02
CA THR A 22 50.68 -40.24 -14.48
C THR A 22 49.90 -39.21 -15.30
N SER A 23 50.43 -38.91 -16.49
CA SER A 23 50.01 -37.85 -17.42
C SER A 23 49.57 -38.43 -18.77
N GLY A 24 48.80 -37.65 -19.54
CA GLY A 24 48.43 -37.97 -20.93
C GLY A 24 47.73 -36.78 -21.58
N ALA A 25 48.10 -36.43 -22.82
CA ALA A 25 47.76 -35.14 -23.43
C ALA A 25 46.98 -35.26 -24.76
N ALA A 26 46.54 -34.09 -25.23
CA ALA A 26 46.42 -33.67 -26.65
C ALA A 26 45.02 -33.50 -27.29
N SER A 27 44.94 -32.43 -28.08
CA SER A 27 44.13 -32.22 -29.31
C SER A 27 42.59 -32.23 -29.25
N GLY A 28 42.01 -31.02 -29.26
CA GLY A 28 41.56 -30.39 -30.52
C GLY A 28 40.24 -30.83 -31.21
N VAL A 29 39.64 -29.82 -31.87
CA VAL A 29 38.62 -29.90 -32.95
C VAL A 29 37.12 -29.90 -32.53
N LEU A 30 36.40 -28.93 -33.09
CA LEU A 30 34.93 -28.75 -33.08
C LEU A 30 34.20 -29.85 -33.88
N PRO A 31 32.91 -30.07 -33.62
CA PRO A 31 31.96 -29.74 -34.69
C PRO A 31 30.67 -29.01 -34.28
N THR A 32 30.03 -28.48 -35.32
CA THR A 32 28.80 -27.68 -35.42
C THR A 32 27.51 -28.30 -34.83
N PRO A 33 26.51 -27.47 -34.47
CA PRO A 33 25.15 -27.93 -34.13
C PRO A 33 24.31 -28.26 -35.38
N GLN A 34 23.43 -29.27 -35.27
CA GLN A 34 22.43 -29.58 -36.29
C GLN A 34 21.11 -28.82 -36.09
N ARG A 35 20.35 -28.65 -37.19
CA ARG A 35 19.02 -28.02 -37.25
C ARG A 35 17.88 -29.03 -37.04
N GLY A 36 16.76 -28.54 -36.51
CA GLY A 36 15.42 -29.12 -36.66
C GLY A 36 14.51 -28.68 -35.49
N GLY A 37 13.27 -28.24 -35.68
CA GLY A 37 12.53 -27.93 -36.91
C GLY A 37 11.03 -27.73 -36.61
N ALA A 38 10.30 -27.07 -37.53
CA ALA A 38 8.83 -26.90 -37.55
C ALA A 38 8.16 -26.06 -36.43
N ALA A 39 6.99 -25.42 -36.62
CA ALA A 39 6.29 -24.91 -37.83
C ALA A 39 5.06 -24.08 -37.40
N SER A 40 4.39 -23.44 -38.38
CA SER A 40 3.04 -22.83 -38.31
C SER A 40 2.93 -21.48 -37.53
N GLU A 41 2.09 -20.50 -37.89
CA GLU A 41 0.97 -20.45 -38.84
C GLU A 41 0.98 -19.23 -39.81
N SER A 42 0.17 -19.41 -40.86
CA SER A 42 -0.40 -18.54 -41.91
C SER A 42 -0.83 -17.10 -41.56
N ALA A 43 -1.37 -16.28 -42.47
CA ALA A 43 -1.16 -16.04 -43.91
C ALA A 43 -2.05 -14.85 -44.33
N ALA A 44 -1.57 -13.97 -45.23
CA ALA A 44 -2.42 -13.07 -46.03
C ALA A 44 -1.64 -12.59 -47.26
N SER A 45 -2.11 -13.01 -48.44
CA SER A 45 -1.46 -12.82 -49.74
C SER A 45 -2.39 -12.14 -50.74
N ALA A 46 -1.86 -11.26 -51.59
CA ALA A 46 -2.16 -11.16 -53.02
C ALA A 46 -1.09 -10.23 -53.67
N ASP A 47 -0.21 -10.62 -54.60
CA ASP A 47 -0.42 -11.15 -55.98
C ASP A 47 -0.66 -9.99 -56.99
N SER A 48 -0.12 -9.91 -58.22
CA SER A 48 0.88 -10.64 -59.05
C SER A 48 1.32 -9.68 -60.20
N GLY A 49 2.31 -9.91 -61.07
CA GLY A 49 3.29 -11.00 -61.25
C GLY A 49 4.09 -10.84 -62.57
N GLY A 50 4.94 -11.83 -62.89
CA GLY A 50 5.68 -11.96 -64.17
C GLY A 50 7.05 -11.27 -64.24
N GLY A 51 8.14 -11.91 -64.68
CA GLY A 51 8.36 -13.32 -65.04
C GLY A 51 9.65 -13.50 -65.86
N GLY A 52 10.31 -14.67 -65.77
CA GLY A 52 11.38 -15.09 -66.69
C GLY A 52 12.80 -15.20 -66.11
N ASP A 53 13.15 -16.37 -65.58
CA ASP A 53 14.53 -16.79 -65.31
C ASP A 53 15.23 -17.31 -66.58
N ILE A 54 16.49 -16.93 -66.82
CA ILE A 54 17.52 -17.83 -67.40
C ILE A 54 18.89 -17.55 -66.74
N SER A 55 19.51 -18.60 -66.19
CA SER A 55 20.90 -18.71 -65.73
C SER A 55 21.61 -19.82 -66.54
N PRO A 56 22.92 -20.12 -66.37
CA PRO A 56 24.06 -19.35 -65.86
C PRO A 56 25.29 -19.37 -66.83
N GLY A 57 26.40 -18.70 -66.51
CA GLY A 57 27.66 -18.86 -67.25
C GLY A 57 28.90 -18.23 -66.59
N ARG A 58 29.99 -19.00 -66.46
CA ARG A 58 31.30 -18.52 -65.95
C ARG A 58 32.12 -17.83 -67.05
N VAL A 59 33.01 -16.91 -66.65
CA VAL A 59 34.49 -16.95 -66.82
C VAL A 59 35.08 -15.53 -66.97
N SER A 60 36.04 -15.24 -66.09
CA SER A 60 37.24 -14.38 -66.20
C SER A 60 37.39 -13.26 -67.26
N ALA A 61 37.97 -12.16 -66.76
CA ALA A 61 38.91 -11.26 -67.43
C ALA A 61 38.43 -10.30 -68.55
N CYS A 62 38.22 -9.04 -68.14
CA CYS A 62 38.80 -7.89 -68.86
C CYS A 62 39.58 -7.01 -67.88
N ARG A 63 40.88 -6.82 -68.13
CA ARG A 63 41.67 -5.72 -67.56
C ARG A 63 41.44 -4.44 -68.37
N SER A 64 41.86 -3.32 -67.78
CA SER A 64 42.17 -2.04 -68.45
C SER A 64 40.98 -1.17 -68.86
N GLY A 65 40.73 -0.16 -68.03
CA GLY A 65 39.76 0.91 -68.26
C GLY A 65 39.99 2.09 -67.31
N SER A 66 41.25 2.47 -67.10
CA SER A 66 41.63 3.52 -66.14
C SER A 66 41.28 4.92 -66.67
N LEU A 67 40.03 5.34 -66.48
CA LEU A 67 39.67 6.75 -66.61
C LEU A 67 40.33 7.55 -65.49
N ALA A 68 41.33 8.34 -65.86
CA ALA A 68 42.09 9.19 -64.95
C ALA A 68 41.23 10.36 -64.43
N LEU A 69 40.48 10.13 -63.36
CA LEU A 69 40.08 11.21 -62.46
C LEU A 69 41.37 11.83 -61.92
N GLY A 70 41.59 13.10 -62.24
CA GLY A 70 42.84 13.80 -61.95
C GLY A 70 43.28 13.63 -60.49
N ARG A 71 44.52 13.20 -60.28
CA ARG A 71 45.13 13.09 -58.94
C ARG A 71 45.09 14.47 -58.28
N ARG A 72 44.13 14.67 -57.38
CA ARG A 72 44.26 15.71 -56.34
C ARG A 72 45.59 15.45 -55.63
N ALA A 73 46.36 16.51 -55.37
CA ALA A 73 47.58 16.40 -54.59
C ALA A 73 47.26 15.67 -53.26
N PRO A 74 48.13 14.75 -52.79
CA PRO A 74 47.88 14.03 -51.56
C PRO A 74 47.73 15.03 -50.41
N LEU A 75 46.61 14.94 -49.69
CA LEU A 75 46.35 15.83 -48.57
C LEU A 75 47.40 15.59 -47.47
N ILE A 76 47.94 16.68 -46.94
CA ILE A 76 48.90 16.69 -45.85
C ILE A 76 48.18 16.22 -44.59
N ARG A 77 48.75 15.23 -43.91
CA ARG A 77 48.22 14.64 -42.68
C ARG A 77 49.28 14.64 -41.60
N PHE A 78 48.91 15.13 -40.42
CA PHE A 78 49.77 15.22 -39.24
C PHE A 78 49.38 14.18 -38.18
N PHE A 79 48.16 13.62 -38.26
CA PHE A 79 47.69 12.67 -37.27
C PHE A 79 48.19 11.26 -37.61
N THR A 80 49.10 10.78 -36.76
CA THR A 80 49.85 9.52 -36.93
C THR A 80 48.95 8.29 -36.90
N SER A 81 47.86 8.36 -36.12
CA SER A 81 46.83 7.33 -36.08
C SER A 81 45.81 7.54 -37.20
N GLY A 82 45.95 6.75 -38.28
CA GLY A 82 44.96 6.73 -39.37
C GLY A 82 43.54 6.43 -38.89
N ARG A 83 43.36 5.70 -37.78
CA ARG A 83 42.05 5.47 -37.14
C ARG A 83 41.49 6.75 -36.50
N LYS A 84 42.33 7.54 -35.82
CA LYS A 84 41.96 8.85 -35.22
C LYS A 84 41.45 9.79 -36.30
N ALA A 85 42.22 9.95 -37.39
CA ALA A 85 41.83 10.80 -38.52
C ALA A 85 40.51 10.34 -39.18
N VAL A 86 40.33 9.04 -39.45
CA VAL A 86 39.09 8.51 -40.04
C VAL A 86 37.88 8.72 -39.12
N ASN A 87 38.02 8.51 -37.81
CA ASN A 87 36.95 8.76 -36.84
C ASN A 87 36.50 10.23 -36.84
N LEU A 88 37.45 11.17 -36.85
CA LEU A 88 37.17 12.61 -36.94
C LEU A 88 36.53 12.99 -38.27
N GLU A 89 36.96 12.39 -39.39
CA GLU A 89 36.33 12.59 -40.70
C GLU A 89 34.89 12.04 -40.76
N ILE A 90 34.58 10.97 -40.03
CA ILE A 90 33.21 10.46 -39.87
C ILE A 90 32.38 11.41 -39.00
N LEU A 91 32.92 11.91 -37.88
CA LEU A 91 32.28 12.88 -37.01
C LEU A 91 31.88 14.16 -37.78
N LEU A 92 32.80 14.68 -38.61
CA LEU A 92 32.57 15.85 -39.46
C LEU A 92 31.44 15.64 -40.49
N ARG A 93 31.20 14.42 -40.99
CA ARG A 93 30.04 14.15 -41.87
C ARG A 93 28.70 14.37 -41.16
N GLN A 94 28.66 14.24 -39.83
CA GLN A 94 27.48 14.47 -39.01
C GLN A 94 27.36 15.94 -38.58
N LEU A 95 28.48 16.61 -38.31
CA LEU A 95 28.53 17.97 -37.78
C LEU A 95 28.57 19.09 -38.83
N GLY A 96 29.02 18.80 -40.06
CA GLY A 96 29.15 19.79 -41.13
C GLY A 96 30.61 20.19 -41.39
N SER A 97 30.85 21.49 -41.58
CA SER A 97 32.19 22.02 -41.81
C SER A 97 33.00 22.17 -40.51
N PRO A 98 34.35 22.25 -40.57
CA PRO A 98 35.16 22.71 -39.44
C PRO A 98 34.65 24.00 -38.78
N ALA A 99 34.16 24.96 -39.57
CA ALA A 99 33.61 26.22 -39.08
C ALA A 99 32.29 26.03 -38.31
N ASP A 100 31.41 25.12 -38.76
CA ASP A 100 30.18 24.74 -38.04
C ASP A 100 30.50 24.22 -36.64
N VAL A 101 31.59 23.46 -36.49
CA VAL A 101 32.02 22.92 -35.19
C VAL A 101 32.58 24.02 -34.29
N VAL A 102 33.44 24.91 -34.80
CA VAL A 102 33.93 26.07 -34.05
C VAL A 102 32.78 26.92 -33.54
N GLN A 103 31.84 27.28 -34.42
CA GLN A 103 30.65 28.06 -34.05
C GLN A 103 29.83 27.37 -32.97
N ALA A 104 29.55 26.07 -33.12
CA ALA A 104 28.79 25.31 -32.12
C ALA A 104 29.52 25.21 -30.77
N VAL A 105 30.86 25.18 -30.76
CA VAL A 105 31.66 25.23 -29.52
C VAL A 105 31.60 26.61 -28.86
N ASP A 106 31.70 27.69 -29.63
CA ASP A 106 31.68 29.06 -29.11
C ASP A 106 30.28 29.48 -28.61
N GLU A 107 29.21 29.05 -29.28
CA GLU A 107 27.81 29.24 -28.86
C GLU A 107 27.37 28.28 -27.73
N LEU A 108 28.21 27.28 -27.42
CA LEU A 108 27.92 26.15 -26.53
C LEU A 108 26.62 25.42 -26.92
N ASP A 109 26.42 25.15 -28.22
CA ASP A 109 25.21 24.50 -28.74
C ASP A 109 25.19 22.97 -28.51
N THR A 110 24.40 22.55 -27.53
CA THR A 110 24.15 21.13 -27.22
C THR A 110 23.13 20.45 -28.13
N ARG A 111 22.55 21.15 -29.12
CA ARG A 111 21.69 20.53 -30.14
C ARG A 111 22.54 19.86 -31.24
N ARG A 112 23.58 20.56 -31.71
CA ARG A 112 24.62 20.01 -32.59
C ARG A 112 25.63 19.15 -31.83
N LEU A 113 26.18 19.66 -30.73
CA LEU A 113 27.21 18.96 -29.95
C LEU A 113 26.56 18.15 -28.80
N LYS A 114 26.04 16.98 -29.14
CA LYS A 114 25.51 16.01 -28.17
C LYS A 114 26.62 15.36 -27.33
N VAL A 115 26.25 14.73 -26.21
CA VAL A 115 27.19 14.17 -25.23
C VAL A 115 28.06 13.06 -25.85
N GLU A 116 27.48 12.24 -26.73
CA GLU A 116 28.17 11.17 -27.48
C GLU A 116 29.24 11.79 -28.38
N VAL A 117 28.81 12.69 -29.27
CA VAL A 117 29.67 13.41 -30.22
C VAL A 117 30.85 14.11 -29.51
N LEU A 118 30.61 14.70 -28.34
CA LEU A 118 31.64 15.33 -27.51
C LEU A 118 32.61 14.30 -26.90
N ARG A 119 32.14 13.10 -26.56
CA ARG A 119 32.95 11.96 -26.12
C ARG A 119 33.81 11.43 -27.26
N GLU A 120 33.24 11.21 -28.44
CA GLU A 120 33.99 10.79 -29.62
C GLU A 120 35.04 11.83 -30.04
N LEU A 121 34.70 13.13 -29.98
CA LEU A 121 35.65 14.22 -30.26
C LEU A 121 36.82 14.20 -29.26
N GLN A 122 36.55 14.07 -27.95
CA GLN A 122 37.60 13.98 -26.93
C GLN A 122 38.46 12.71 -27.05
N ALA A 123 37.85 11.56 -27.32
CA ALA A 123 38.55 10.29 -27.49
C ALA A 123 39.45 10.23 -28.74
N ASN A 124 39.24 11.15 -29.70
CA ASN A 124 40.05 11.29 -30.91
C ASN A 124 40.81 12.63 -30.97
N MET A 125 41.02 13.30 -29.83
CA MET A 125 41.91 14.49 -29.78
C MET A 125 43.31 14.14 -30.30
N PRO A 126 43.93 15.00 -31.13
CA PRO A 126 45.33 14.89 -31.48
C PRO A 126 46.23 15.07 -30.26
N ASP A 127 47.35 14.37 -30.26
CA ASP A 127 48.31 14.42 -29.15
C ASP A 127 49.13 15.72 -29.24
N ALA A 128 49.80 16.14 -28.16
CA ALA A 128 50.55 17.41 -28.14
C ALA A 128 51.53 17.54 -29.32
N ALA A 129 52.31 16.50 -29.63
CA ALA A 129 53.23 16.50 -30.75
C ALA A 129 52.53 16.59 -32.13
N GLU A 130 51.33 16.04 -32.27
CA GLU A 130 50.53 16.12 -33.50
C GLU A 130 49.95 17.53 -33.71
N LEU A 131 49.54 18.20 -32.61
CA LEU A 131 49.11 19.60 -32.64
C LEU A 131 50.27 20.55 -32.94
N GLU A 132 51.43 20.37 -32.33
CA GLU A 132 52.61 21.21 -32.60
C GLU A 132 53.07 21.09 -34.05
N ALA A 133 53.07 19.88 -34.64
CA ALA A 133 53.39 19.70 -36.06
C ALA A 133 52.39 20.42 -36.99
N LEU A 134 51.09 20.36 -36.67
CA LEU A 134 50.04 21.09 -37.40
C LEU A 134 50.19 22.62 -37.23
N HIS A 135 50.48 23.11 -36.02
CA HIS A 135 50.70 24.53 -35.75
C HIS A 135 51.93 25.07 -36.50
N ALA A 136 53.06 24.35 -36.48
CA ALA A 136 54.27 24.73 -37.19
C ALA A 136 54.05 24.86 -38.71
N TYR A 137 53.24 23.98 -39.31
CA TYR A 137 52.84 24.09 -40.72
C TYR A 137 52.01 25.36 -41.01
N LEU A 138 51.04 25.67 -40.13
CA LEU A 138 50.19 26.85 -40.27
C LEU A 138 50.98 28.15 -40.07
N ASP A 139 51.90 28.19 -39.10
CA ASP A 139 52.75 29.34 -38.81
C ASP A 139 53.82 29.59 -39.89
N ALA A 140 54.22 28.54 -40.61
CA ALA A 140 55.03 28.65 -41.82
C ALA A 140 54.25 29.13 -43.07
N GLY A 141 52.97 29.49 -42.93
CA GLY A 141 52.13 29.97 -44.04
C GLY A 141 51.49 28.87 -44.89
N GLY A 142 51.38 27.64 -44.37
CA GLY A 142 50.77 26.51 -45.06
C GLY A 142 49.27 26.69 -45.36
N ASP A 143 48.83 26.22 -46.53
CA ASP A 143 47.43 26.32 -46.97
C ASP A 143 46.55 25.24 -46.32
N VAL A 144 45.60 25.68 -45.49
CA VAL A 144 44.58 24.84 -44.83
C VAL A 144 43.84 23.92 -45.81
N ARG A 145 43.66 24.32 -47.08
CA ARG A 145 42.97 23.50 -48.10
C ARG A 145 43.76 22.25 -48.51
N GLN A 146 45.07 22.22 -48.25
CA GLN A 146 45.95 21.08 -48.51
C GLN A 146 45.92 20.04 -47.38
N LEU A 147 45.36 20.38 -46.22
CA LEU A 147 45.26 19.50 -45.06
C LEU A 147 44.16 18.43 -45.22
N GLY A 148 44.34 17.28 -44.56
CA GLY A 148 43.26 16.31 -44.32
C GLY A 148 42.08 16.93 -43.56
N ARG A 149 40.86 16.37 -43.70
CA ARG A 149 39.67 16.98 -43.08
C ARG A 149 39.71 16.98 -41.55
N ALA A 150 40.35 15.97 -40.96
CA ALA A 150 40.60 15.93 -39.52
C ALA A 150 41.54 17.08 -39.10
N GLU A 151 42.64 17.29 -39.83
CA GLU A 151 43.59 18.38 -39.60
C GLU A 151 42.94 19.76 -39.81
N GLN A 152 42.06 19.92 -40.81
CA GLN A 152 41.27 21.14 -41.03
C GLN A 152 40.37 21.50 -39.83
N LEU A 153 39.83 20.50 -39.11
CA LEU A 153 39.05 20.73 -37.89
C LEU A 153 39.92 21.33 -36.77
N PHE A 154 41.10 20.77 -36.53
CA PHE A 154 41.99 21.29 -35.48
C PHE A 154 42.67 22.60 -35.87
N ALA A 155 42.92 22.83 -37.16
CA ALA A 155 43.33 24.14 -37.67
C ALA A 155 42.25 25.21 -37.41
N ALA A 156 40.96 24.88 -37.57
CA ALA A 156 39.86 25.79 -37.26
C ALA A 156 39.69 26.01 -35.73
N LEU A 157 39.80 24.95 -34.93
CA LEU A 157 39.72 25.01 -33.46
C LEU A 157 40.93 25.69 -32.80
N ARG A 158 42.04 25.90 -33.52
CA ARG A 158 43.27 26.54 -33.01
C ARG A 158 43.02 27.86 -32.29
N HIS A 159 42.11 28.68 -32.82
CA HIS A 159 41.80 30.00 -32.28
C HIS A 159 40.63 30.00 -31.28
N THR A 160 40.03 28.84 -30.98
CA THR A 160 38.95 28.70 -30.01
C THR A 160 39.50 28.85 -28.58
N ALA A 161 39.40 30.06 -28.04
CA ALA A 161 39.81 30.36 -26.68
C ALA A 161 39.15 29.40 -25.68
N ARG A 162 39.98 28.78 -24.81
CA ARG A 162 39.55 27.90 -23.70
C ARG A 162 38.70 26.70 -24.14
N LEU A 163 39.05 26.13 -25.30
CA LEU A 163 38.41 24.96 -25.93
C LEU A 163 38.12 23.82 -24.94
N GLN A 164 39.12 23.39 -24.15
CA GLN A 164 38.96 22.28 -23.21
C GLN A 164 37.86 22.53 -22.17
N GLN A 165 37.81 23.75 -21.61
CA GLN A 165 36.78 24.13 -20.65
C GLN A 165 35.40 24.27 -21.30
N LYS A 166 35.33 24.81 -22.52
CA LYS A 166 34.07 24.85 -23.31
C LYS A 166 33.53 23.44 -23.60
N LEU A 167 34.38 22.48 -23.96
CA LEU A 167 33.99 21.08 -24.17
C LEU A 167 33.49 20.42 -22.87
N GLN A 168 34.13 20.69 -21.73
CA GLN A 168 33.67 20.20 -20.42
C GLN A 168 32.32 20.80 -20.03
N VAL A 169 32.11 22.10 -20.23
CA VAL A 169 30.82 22.77 -20.04
C VAL A 169 29.74 22.18 -20.96
N LEU A 170 30.06 21.95 -22.22
CA LEU A 170 29.15 21.36 -23.21
C LEU A 170 28.67 19.97 -22.78
N GLN A 171 29.59 19.09 -22.34
CA GLN A 171 29.23 17.78 -21.79
C GLN A 171 28.36 17.89 -20.54
N PHE A 172 28.68 18.80 -19.62
CA PHE A 172 27.87 19.03 -18.43
C PHE A 172 26.47 19.55 -18.79
N LYS A 173 26.37 20.53 -19.69
CA LYS A 173 25.11 21.13 -20.18
C LYS A 173 24.23 20.08 -20.87
N GLY A 174 24.83 19.24 -21.72
CA GLY A 174 24.13 18.16 -22.43
C GLY A 174 23.63 17.07 -21.50
N GLY A 175 24.47 16.60 -20.57
CA GLY A 175 24.14 15.52 -19.63
C GLY A 175 23.41 15.94 -18.36
N LEU A 176 23.12 17.24 -18.16
CA LEU A 176 22.42 17.74 -16.96
C LEU A 176 21.04 17.09 -16.74
N PRO A 177 20.17 16.89 -17.76
CA PRO A 177 18.87 16.26 -17.55
C PRO A 177 18.96 14.81 -17.08
N GLU A 178 19.93 14.06 -17.61
CA GLU A 178 20.17 12.66 -17.26
C GLU A 178 20.69 12.56 -15.82
N ARG A 179 21.74 13.32 -15.48
CA ARG A 179 22.27 13.41 -14.11
C ARG A 179 21.22 13.84 -13.09
N ALA A 180 20.30 14.74 -13.47
CA ALA A 180 19.19 15.14 -12.63
C ALA A 180 18.22 13.98 -12.35
N ALA A 181 17.90 13.18 -13.38
CA ALA A 181 17.04 12.00 -13.26
C ALA A 181 17.72 10.85 -12.49
N GLU A 182 19.02 10.63 -12.70
CA GLU A 182 19.84 9.63 -12.00
C GLU A 182 19.84 9.83 -10.48
N VAL A 183 19.84 11.08 -10.01
CA VAL A 183 19.78 11.38 -8.56
C VAL A 183 18.33 11.42 -8.06
N ALA A 184 17.44 12.14 -8.74
CA ALA A 184 16.08 12.40 -8.24
C ALA A 184 15.16 11.17 -8.32
N GLY A 185 15.33 10.32 -9.34
CA GLY A 185 14.52 9.12 -9.56
C GLY A 185 14.63 8.10 -8.43
N PRO A 186 15.85 7.62 -8.10
CA PRO A 186 16.08 6.71 -6.98
C PRO A 186 15.62 7.26 -5.64
N LEU A 187 15.93 8.54 -5.35
CA LEU A 187 15.49 9.19 -4.12
C LEU A 187 13.96 9.21 -3.98
N SER A 188 13.25 9.51 -5.08
CA SER A 188 11.78 9.46 -5.11
C SER A 188 11.26 8.04 -4.85
N ARG A 189 11.84 7.02 -5.50
CA ARG A 189 11.50 5.60 -5.29
C ARG A 189 11.72 5.15 -3.85
N ILE A 190 12.84 5.55 -3.22
CA ILE A 190 13.12 5.29 -1.80
C ILE A 190 12.04 5.92 -0.90
N VAL A 191 11.70 7.20 -1.12
CA VAL A 191 10.67 7.88 -0.33
C VAL A 191 9.31 7.16 -0.46
N THR A 192 8.88 6.82 -1.68
CA THR A 192 7.63 6.08 -1.92
C THR A 192 7.64 4.71 -1.25
N ALA A 193 8.72 3.92 -1.40
CA ALA A 193 8.82 2.61 -0.77
C ALA A 193 8.72 2.68 0.76
N LEU A 194 9.34 3.70 1.38
CA LEU A 194 9.26 3.93 2.82
C LEU A 194 7.86 4.36 3.29
N ASP A 195 7.11 5.10 2.46
CA ASP A 195 5.71 5.44 2.71
C ASP A 195 4.79 4.22 2.58
N GLU A 196 4.94 3.42 1.52
CA GLU A 196 4.18 2.19 1.32
C GLU A 196 4.39 1.20 2.48
N LEU A 197 5.64 1.00 2.94
CA LEU A 197 5.94 0.13 4.08
C LEU A 197 5.23 0.55 5.37
N ARG A 198 5.07 1.85 5.61
CA ARG A 198 4.38 2.39 6.81
C ARG A 198 2.88 2.44 6.67
N GLY A 199 2.37 2.61 5.44
CA GLY A 199 0.94 2.64 5.13
C GLY A 199 0.32 1.26 4.90
N SER A 200 1.12 0.22 4.65
CA SER A 200 0.61 -1.09 4.24
C SER A 200 -0.11 -1.84 5.38
N SER A 201 -1.43 -1.93 5.22
CA SER A 201 -2.30 -2.71 6.10
C SER A 201 -2.05 -4.22 5.96
N GLN A 202 -1.68 -4.66 4.75
CA GLN A 202 -1.44 -6.07 4.44
C GLN A 202 -0.09 -6.54 4.99
N LEU A 203 0.96 -5.72 4.92
CA LEU A 203 2.24 -5.99 5.57
C LEU A 203 2.08 -6.06 7.10
N ALA A 204 1.34 -5.13 7.70
CA ALA A 204 1.06 -5.14 9.14
C ALA A 204 0.33 -6.43 9.57
N LEU A 205 -0.66 -6.89 8.79
CA LEU A 205 -1.35 -8.16 9.06
C LEU A 205 -0.42 -9.37 8.87
N LEU A 206 0.39 -9.41 7.82
CA LEU A 206 1.36 -10.48 7.56
C LEU A 206 2.38 -10.62 8.70
N LEU A 207 2.96 -9.51 9.15
CA LEU A 207 3.92 -9.48 10.27
C LEU A 207 3.25 -9.87 11.61
N HIS A 208 2.00 -9.45 11.84
CA HIS A 208 1.24 -9.83 13.03
C HIS A 208 0.89 -11.32 13.06
N THR A 209 0.52 -11.90 11.93
CA THR A 209 0.29 -13.36 11.80
C THR A 209 1.59 -14.13 12.00
N ALA A 210 2.71 -13.65 11.43
CA ALA A 210 4.03 -14.22 11.68
C ALA A 210 4.43 -14.17 13.18
N LEU A 211 4.15 -13.06 13.87
CA LEU A 211 4.37 -12.93 15.31
C LEU A 211 3.52 -13.92 16.12
N ARG A 212 2.24 -14.11 15.76
CA ARG A 212 1.35 -15.08 16.41
C ARG A 212 1.87 -16.51 16.26
N LEU A 213 2.26 -16.91 15.05
CA LEU A 213 2.84 -18.24 14.78
C LEU A 213 4.15 -18.46 15.54
N GLY A 214 5.05 -17.46 15.52
CA GLY A 214 6.30 -17.51 16.26
C GLY A 214 6.08 -17.63 17.78
N ASN A 215 5.12 -16.90 18.35
CA ASN A 215 4.78 -16.99 19.76
C ASN A 215 4.14 -18.33 20.13
N ALA A 216 3.26 -18.88 19.28
CA ALA A 216 2.64 -20.18 19.51
C ALA A 216 3.67 -21.32 19.56
N LEU A 217 4.61 -21.36 18.61
CA LEU A 217 5.67 -22.38 18.57
C LEU A 217 6.70 -22.25 19.71
N ASN A 218 6.85 -21.06 20.29
CA ASN A 218 7.77 -20.82 21.42
C ASN A 218 7.07 -20.90 22.79
N ALA A 219 5.77 -21.22 22.84
CA ALA A 219 5.02 -21.38 24.08
C ALA A 219 5.71 -22.41 25.01
N GLY A 220 5.82 -22.07 26.30
CA GLY A 220 6.52 -22.89 27.30
C GLY A 220 8.06 -22.88 27.22
N ARG A 221 8.66 -22.43 26.11
CA ARG A 221 10.13 -22.34 25.95
C ARG A 221 10.69 -20.93 26.12
N LYS A 222 9.93 -19.91 25.72
CA LYS A 222 10.29 -18.48 25.84
C LYS A 222 9.07 -17.66 26.21
N ALA A 223 9.31 -16.52 26.88
CA ALA A 223 8.26 -15.54 27.13
C ALA A 223 7.69 -15.00 25.79
N PRO A 224 6.37 -14.73 25.71
CA PRO A 224 5.73 -14.24 24.48
C PRO A 224 6.31 -12.88 24.08
N GLN A 225 6.71 -12.77 22.82
CA GLN A 225 7.34 -11.57 22.28
C GLN A 225 6.29 -10.57 21.75
N ARG A 226 6.65 -9.29 21.76
CA ARG A 226 5.79 -8.20 21.25
C ARG A 226 6.09 -7.78 19.80
N GLY A 227 7.13 -8.37 19.18
CA GLY A 227 7.55 -8.07 17.81
C GLY A 227 8.58 -9.09 17.29
N ILE A 228 8.86 -9.03 15.99
CA ILE A 228 9.88 -9.82 15.29
C ILE A 228 10.77 -8.85 14.50
N ARG A 229 12.10 -8.95 14.65
CA ARG A 229 13.07 -8.23 13.81
C ARG A 229 13.00 -8.74 12.37
N LEU A 230 13.09 -7.85 11.38
CA LEU A 230 12.95 -8.16 9.95
C LEU A 230 13.90 -9.28 9.51
N GLY A 231 15.16 -9.20 9.94
CA GLY A 231 16.18 -10.21 9.64
C GLY A 231 15.86 -11.62 10.16
N SER A 232 14.89 -11.78 11.07
CA SER A 232 14.42 -13.10 11.53
C SER A 232 13.27 -13.67 10.72
N LEU A 233 12.61 -12.90 9.83
CA LEU A 233 11.51 -13.39 8.99
C LEU A 233 11.94 -14.53 8.05
N ARG A 234 13.21 -14.54 7.61
CA ARG A 234 13.80 -15.65 6.84
C ARG A 234 13.68 -17.01 7.53
N LYS A 235 13.74 -17.04 8.88
CA LYS A 235 13.69 -18.27 9.70
C LYS A 235 12.35 -19.01 9.60
N LEU A 236 11.29 -18.34 9.14
CA LEU A 236 10.01 -18.97 8.84
C LEU A 236 10.13 -19.97 7.67
N ALA A 237 11.04 -19.71 6.72
CA ALA A 237 11.33 -20.64 5.64
C ALA A 237 12.17 -21.84 6.11
N ASP A 238 13.07 -21.61 7.07
CA ASP A 238 13.99 -22.62 7.61
C ASP A 238 13.31 -23.58 8.60
N THR A 239 12.26 -23.11 9.30
CA THR A 239 11.52 -23.89 10.31
C THR A 239 10.58 -24.90 9.63
N ARG A 240 10.95 -26.18 9.66
CA ARG A 240 10.19 -27.29 9.03
C ARG A 240 9.21 -27.96 9.98
N SER A 241 8.20 -28.63 9.41
CA SER A 241 7.39 -29.62 10.13
C SER A 241 8.21 -30.85 10.53
N MET A 242 7.70 -31.67 11.46
CA MET A 242 8.43 -32.83 12.02
C MET A 242 8.76 -33.91 10.97
N ASP A 243 7.90 -34.06 9.95
CA ASP A 243 8.05 -34.91 8.78
C ASP A 243 8.87 -34.25 7.65
N GLY A 244 9.31 -32.99 7.84
CA GLY A 244 10.08 -32.21 6.86
C GLY A 244 9.32 -31.76 5.61
N SER A 245 8.05 -32.14 5.46
CA SER A 245 7.24 -31.94 4.25
C SER A 245 6.96 -30.46 3.96
N THR A 246 6.70 -29.67 5.01
CA THR A 246 6.27 -28.27 4.92
C THR A 246 7.15 -27.37 5.80
N THR A 247 6.95 -26.05 5.70
CA THR A 247 7.65 -25.07 6.54
C THR A 247 6.66 -24.08 7.13
N LEU A 248 7.05 -23.43 8.22
CA LEU A 248 6.23 -22.43 8.91
C LEU A 248 5.80 -21.27 8.00
N LEU A 249 6.61 -20.93 6.99
CA LEU A 249 6.27 -19.96 5.96
C LEU A 249 5.11 -20.43 5.06
N HIS A 250 5.04 -21.73 4.72
CA HIS A 250 3.91 -22.26 3.96
C HIS A 250 2.62 -22.19 4.79
N TYR A 251 2.70 -22.49 6.09
CA TYR A 251 1.59 -22.33 7.03
C TYR A 251 1.13 -20.87 7.16
N LEU A 252 2.07 -19.92 7.28
CA LEU A 252 1.76 -18.48 7.25
C LEU A 252 1.05 -18.09 5.95
N VAL A 253 1.57 -18.53 4.80
CA VAL A 253 0.99 -18.21 3.49
C VAL A 253 -0.42 -18.78 3.33
N ALA A 254 -0.68 -20.01 3.79
CA ALA A 254 -2.02 -20.61 3.76
C ALA A 254 -3.04 -19.79 4.57
N LEU A 255 -2.69 -19.40 5.80
CA LEU A 255 -3.54 -18.54 6.64
C LEU A 255 -3.80 -17.16 6.00
N MET A 256 -2.82 -16.60 5.31
CA MET A 256 -2.96 -15.33 4.61
C MET A 256 -3.77 -15.45 3.31
N ALA A 257 -3.71 -16.61 2.62
CA ALA A 257 -4.52 -16.88 1.43
C ALA A 257 -6.02 -16.83 1.70
N GLU A 258 -6.45 -17.30 2.88
CA GLU A 258 -7.86 -17.25 3.30
C GLU A 258 -8.26 -15.89 3.87
N SER A 259 -7.42 -15.31 4.72
CA SER A 259 -7.79 -14.12 5.52
C SER A 259 -7.53 -12.78 4.82
N SER A 260 -6.53 -12.70 3.94
CA SER A 260 -6.16 -11.49 3.19
C SER A 260 -5.31 -11.84 1.97
N PRO A 261 -5.92 -12.33 0.87
CA PRO A 261 -5.19 -12.76 -0.33
C PRO A 261 -4.22 -11.71 -0.90
N GLY A 262 -4.56 -10.43 -0.77
CA GLY A 262 -3.72 -9.32 -1.24
C GLY A 262 -2.31 -9.32 -0.61
N ALA A 263 -2.17 -9.80 0.63
CA ALA A 263 -0.87 -9.87 1.31
C ALA A 263 0.11 -10.84 0.63
N LEU A 264 -0.38 -11.75 -0.23
CA LEU A 264 0.43 -12.65 -1.05
C LEU A 264 0.85 -12.03 -2.40
N LEU A 265 0.51 -10.76 -2.63
CA LEU A 265 0.92 -9.97 -3.78
C LEU A 265 1.91 -8.86 -3.43
N LEU A 266 2.19 -8.61 -2.14
CA LEU A 266 3.04 -7.51 -1.66
C LEU A 266 4.35 -7.38 -2.44
N GLY A 267 4.64 -6.17 -2.93
CA GLY A 267 5.83 -5.92 -3.74
C GLY A 267 5.71 -6.36 -5.20
N LYS A 268 4.55 -6.81 -5.69
CA LYS A 268 4.27 -6.94 -7.13
C LYS A 268 3.73 -5.63 -7.70
N PRO A 269 3.84 -5.39 -9.03
CA PRO A 269 3.20 -4.25 -9.68
C PRO A 269 1.68 -4.19 -9.38
N GLY A 270 1.18 -3.01 -9.00
CA GLY A 270 -0.23 -2.81 -8.67
C GLY A 270 -0.68 -3.29 -7.28
N SER A 271 0.24 -3.70 -6.40
CA SER A 271 -0.03 -4.12 -5.01
C SER A 271 0.47 -3.09 -3.98
N GLU A 272 0.15 -3.29 -2.69
CA GLU A 272 0.82 -2.56 -1.61
C GLU A 272 2.34 -2.91 -1.61
N CYS A 273 3.18 -1.94 -1.22
CA CYS A 273 4.66 -2.09 -1.19
C CYS A 273 5.34 -2.31 -2.56
N SER A 274 4.68 -1.98 -3.67
CA SER A 274 5.18 -2.16 -5.04
C SER A 274 6.52 -1.47 -5.35
N ALA A 275 6.86 -0.37 -4.67
CA ALA A 275 8.12 0.34 -4.88
C ALA A 275 9.31 -0.27 -4.11
N VAL A 276 9.06 -1.19 -3.16
CA VAL A 276 10.10 -1.76 -2.29
C VAL A 276 11.20 -2.52 -3.05
N PRO A 277 10.90 -3.42 -4.02
CA PRO A 277 11.95 -4.13 -4.76
C PRO A 277 12.86 -3.20 -5.55
N ASP A 278 12.27 -2.20 -6.21
CA ASP A 278 12.97 -1.21 -7.02
C ASP A 278 13.78 -0.21 -6.17
N ALA A 279 13.38 0.04 -4.93
CA ALA A 279 14.14 0.88 -4.01
C ALA A 279 15.30 0.13 -3.33
N ALA A 280 15.23 -1.21 -3.20
CA ALA A 280 16.11 -2.02 -2.37
C ALA A 280 17.57 -2.18 -2.85
N HIS A 281 17.94 -1.64 -4.03
CA HIS A 281 19.32 -1.75 -4.54
C HIS A 281 20.19 -0.51 -4.31
N TRP A 282 19.58 0.68 -4.17
CA TRP A 282 20.29 1.95 -4.01
C TRP A 282 20.85 2.14 -2.59
N THR A 283 22.00 2.79 -2.48
CA THR A 283 22.53 3.35 -1.22
C THR A 283 22.49 4.87 -1.21
N PHE A 284 22.49 5.49 -0.02
CA PHE A 284 22.69 6.93 0.07
C PHE A 284 24.10 7.36 -0.33
N ALA A 285 25.13 6.52 -0.13
CA ALA A 285 26.51 6.83 -0.52
C ALA A 285 26.68 6.98 -2.04
N GLU A 286 26.04 6.12 -2.85
CA GLU A 286 26.02 6.23 -4.31
C GLU A 286 25.34 7.54 -4.76
N LEU A 287 24.20 7.87 -4.14
CA LEU A 287 23.42 9.08 -4.46
C LEU A 287 24.14 10.37 -4.03
N GLU A 288 24.89 10.34 -2.93
CA GLU A 288 25.78 11.43 -2.50
C GLU A 288 26.96 11.62 -3.46
N SER A 289 27.54 10.54 -3.96
CA SER A 289 28.62 10.58 -4.97
C SER A 289 28.12 11.25 -6.27
N GLN A 290 26.94 10.87 -6.76
CA GLN A 290 26.31 11.52 -7.92
C GLN A 290 26.00 13.00 -7.66
N LEU A 291 25.51 13.36 -6.47
CA LEU A 291 25.24 14.74 -6.08
C LEU A 291 26.53 15.59 -5.98
N ALA A 292 27.63 15.00 -5.51
CA ALA A 292 28.95 15.61 -5.50
C ALA A 292 29.50 15.83 -6.92
N ALA A 293 29.30 14.86 -7.82
CA ALA A 293 29.63 14.99 -9.24
C ALA A 293 28.81 16.09 -9.95
N LEU A 294 27.54 16.27 -9.56
CA LEU A 294 26.72 17.41 -10.00
C LEU A 294 27.28 18.74 -9.46
N SER A 295 27.66 18.82 -8.18
CA SER A 295 28.28 20.02 -7.58
C SER A 295 29.56 20.43 -8.31
N SER A 296 30.45 19.47 -8.56
CA SER A 296 31.72 19.68 -9.28
C SER A 296 31.49 20.26 -10.69
N GLY A 297 30.48 19.74 -11.40
CA GLY A 297 30.08 20.28 -12.71
C GLY A 297 29.48 21.70 -12.64
N ILE A 298 28.72 22.02 -11.59
CA ILE A 298 28.22 23.39 -11.35
C ILE A 298 29.38 24.35 -11.12
N ASP A 299 30.38 23.96 -10.31
CA ASP A 299 31.55 24.79 -10.03
C ASP A 299 32.45 24.97 -11.26
N LEU A 300 32.53 23.97 -12.13
CA LEU A 300 33.15 24.08 -13.45
C LEU A 300 32.46 25.16 -14.31
N VAL A 301 31.13 25.12 -14.42
CA VAL A 301 30.35 26.15 -15.15
C VAL A 301 30.52 27.54 -14.54
N ARG A 302 30.57 27.66 -13.20
CA ARG A 302 30.80 28.94 -12.50
C ARG A 302 32.19 29.51 -12.79
N ARG A 303 33.24 28.68 -12.76
CA ARG A 303 34.61 29.09 -13.12
C ARG A 303 34.70 29.53 -14.57
N GLU A 304 34.01 28.83 -15.47
CA GLU A 304 33.96 29.23 -16.88
C GLU A 304 33.21 30.55 -17.07
N ALA A 305 32.08 30.75 -16.39
CA ALA A 305 31.33 32.00 -16.42
C ALA A 305 32.18 33.20 -15.96
N ALA A 306 32.90 33.05 -14.83
CA ALA A 306 33.75 34.11 -14.28
C ALA A 306 34.88 34.53 -15.24
N ALA A 307 35.48 33.57 -15.95
CA ALA A 307 36.62 33.82 -16.85
C ALA A 307 36.22 33.94 -18.34
N ALA A 308 34.93 33.92 -18.68
CA ALA A 308 34.39 34.29 -19.98
C ALA A 308 34.16 35.81 -20.15
N GLY A 309 34.34 36.60 -19.08
CA GLY A 309 34.17 38.05 -19.09
C GLY A 309 32.70 38.47 -19.16
N SER A 310 32.39 39.58 -19.83
CA SER A 310 31.04 40.12 -19.99
C SER A 310 30.48 39.85 -21.40
N GLY A 311 29.40 39.08 -21.51
CA GLY A 311 28.76 38.83 -22.81
C GLY A 311 27.55 37.90 -22.77
N GLY A 312 27.06 37.51 -23.95
CA GLY A 312 25.96 36.55 -24.10
C GLY A 312 26.26 35.18 -23.48
N ILE A 313 27.46 34.66 -23.74
CA ILE A 313 27.96 33.38 -23.20
C ILE A 313 27.95 33.39 -21.66
N THR A 314 28.43 34.47 -21.03
CA THR A 314 28.42 34.62 -19.56
C THR A 314 27.00 34.52 -18.98
N ARG A 315 26.01 35.15 -19.62
CA ARG A 315 24.60 35.05 -19.21
C ARG A 315 24.06 33.62 -19.38
N GLN A 316 24.42 32.94 -20.47
CA GLN A 316 24.04 31.54 -20.71
C GLN A 316 24.66 30.59 -19.67
N LEU A 317 25.94 30.77 -19.32
CA LEU A 317 26.62 29.99 -18.27
C LEU A 317 26.04 30.27 -16.88
N GLY A 318 25.74 31.53 -16.56
CA GLY A 318 25.07 31.91 -15.31
C GLY A 318 23.68 31.28 -15.18
N ALA A 319 22.88 31.29 -16.27
CA ALA A 319 21.59 30.62 -16.32
C ALA A 319 21.71 29.10 -16.13
N LEU A 320 22.68 28.45 -16.79
CA LEU A 320 22.96 27.02 -16.62
C LEU A 320 23.37 26.69 -15.17
N ALA A 321 24.26 27.46 -14.57
CA ALA A 321 24.68 27.28 -13.17
C ALA A 321 23.50 27.48 -12.19
N GLY A 322 22.58 28.42 -12.49
CA GLY A 322 21.36 28.61 -11.72
C GLY A 322 20.39 27.41 -11.84
N GLN A 323 20.15 26.92 -13.06
CA GLN A 323 19.30 25.75 -13.30
C GLN A 323 19.86 24.50 -12.62
N ALA A 324 21.15 24.20 -12.82
CA ALA A 324 21.81 23.06 -12.19
C ALA A 324 21.88 23.21 -10.65
N GLY A 325 22.09 24.42 -10.14
CA GLY A 325 22.04 24.72 -8.71
C GLY A 325 20.66 24.45 -8.10
N ALA A 326 19.57 24.81 -8.79
CA ALA A 326 18.20 24.49 -8.35
C ALA A 326 17.94 22.97 -8.32
N VAL A 327 18.45 22.23 -9.32
CA VAL A 327 18.41 20.75 -9.34
C VAL A 327 19.18 20.18 -8.14
N GLN A 328 20.41 20.64 -7.91
CA GLN A 328 21.25 20.22 -6.79
C GLN A 328 20.55 20.47 -5.45
N GLN A 329 20.04 21.68 -5.21
CA GLN A 329 19.32 22.02 -3.98
C GLN A 329 18.10 21.12 -3.74
N ARG A 330 17.30 20.86 -4.79
CA ARG A 330 16.13 19.98 -4.71
C ARG A 330 16.53 18.53 -4.41
N ALA A 331 17.59 18.02 -5.04
CA ALA A 331 18.13 16.70 -4.78
C ALA A 331 18.66 16.56 -3.35
N THR A 332 19.42 17.54 -2.85
CA THR A 332 19.90 17.59 -1.46
C THR A 332 18.74 17.57 -0.46
N ALA A 333 17.70 18.37 -0.69
CA ALA A 333 16.51 18.41 0.16
C ALA A 333 15.76 17.07 0.17
N LEU A 334 15.67 16.40 -0.99
CA LEU A 334 15.02 15.10 -1.14
C LEU A 334 15.84 13.98 -0.45
N LEU A 335 17.17 13.99 -0.57
CA LEU A 335 18.06 13.08 0.17
C LEU A 335 17.92 13.25 1.69
N ALA A 336 17.88 14.50 2.19
CA ALA A 336 17.67 14.77 3.60
C ALA A 336 16.27 14.30 4.07
N ALA A 337 15.24 14.42 3.24
CA ALA A 337 13.91 13.90 3.52
C ALA A 337 13.87 12.36 3.52
N ALA A 338 14.52 11.71 2.56
CA ALA A 338 14.66 10.26 2.47
C ALA A 338 15.37 9.69 3.71
N ARG A 339 16.46 10.32 4.17
CA ARG A 339 17.18 9.95 5.40
C ARG A 339 16.29 10.00 6.64
N ARG A 340 15.59 11.12 6.87
CA ARG A 340 14.65 11.25 8.00
C ARG A 340 13.54 10.18 7.95
N LYS A 341 12.93 9.98 6.78
CA LYS A 341 11.89 8.98 6.59
C LYS A 341 12.43 7.55 6.80
N ALA A 342 13.64 7.25 6.35
CA ALA A 342 14.27 5.95 6.57
C ALA A 342 14.50 5.69 8.07
N ALA A 343 15.04 6.66 8.80
CA ALA A 343 15.22 6.57 10.26
C ALA A 343 13.88 6.43 11.01
N ASP A 344 12.83 7.13 10.60
CA ASP A 344 11.48 6.95 11.16
C ASP A 344 10.90 5.55 10.85
N THR A 345 11.12 5.02 9.64
CA THR A 345 10.63 3.69 9.24
C THR A 345 11.38 2.58 9.98
N LEU A 346 12.70 2.68 10.15
CA LEU A 346 13.49 1.77 10.99
C LEU A 346 12.95 1.73 12.42
N ARG A 347 12.75 2.91 13.04
CA ARG A 347 12.12 3.04 14.37
C ARG A 347 10.71 2.47 14.43
N TYR A 348 9.89 2.69 13.40
CA TYR A 348 8.53 2.13 13.31
C TYR A 348 8.52 0.60 13.27
N LEU A 349 9.48 -0.02 12.58
CA LEU A 349 9.62 -1.47 12.48
C LEU A 349 10.40 -2.10 13.66
N GLY A 350 10.85 -1.29 14.63
CA GLY A 350 11.60 -1.77 15.79
C GLY A 350 13.04 -2.22 15.49
N GLU A 351 13.59 -1.80 14.35
CA GLU A 351 15.01 -1.95 14.06
C GLU A 351 15.81 -0.80 14.69
N GLU A 352 17.05 -1.08 15.09
CA GLU A 352 17.94 -0.06 15.64
C GLU A 352 18.31 0.95 14.56
N ALA A 353 17.83 2.20 14.72
CA ALA A 353 18.40 3.35 14.04
C ALA A 353 19.76 3.66 14.71
N PRO A 354 20.89 3.63 13.97
CA PRO A 354 22.19 3.99 14.51
C PRO A 354 22.17 5.39 15.15
N PRO A 355 22.95 5.63 16.22
CA PRO A 355 23.15 6.97 16.73
C PRO A 355 23.90 7.83 15.70
N GLU A 356 23.36 9.02 15.41
CA GLU A 356 23.96 10.06 14.57
C GLU A 356 25.28 10.61 15.16
N PRO A 357 26.16 11.29 14.40
CA PRO A 357 26.16 11.48 12.94
C PRO A 357 27.45 10.95 12.26
N GLY A 358 27.32 10.30 11.10
CA GLY A 358 28.48 9.91 10.29
C GLY A 358 28.19 8.88 9.21
N PHE A 359 27.87 9.33 7.99
CA PHE A 359 27.81 8.63 6.68
C PHE A 359 27.05 7.27 6.55
N SER A 360 26.59 6.64 7.62
CA SER A 360 25.93 5.31 7.62
C SER A 360 24.58 5.29 8.36
N ALA A 361 24.18 6.41 8.99
CA ALA A 361 23.25 6.42 10.11
C ALA A 361 21.76 6.08 9.84
N ALA A 362 21.34 5.87 8.59
CA ALA A 362 19.95 5.52 8.27
C ALA A 362 19.79 4.76 6.93
N GLU A 363 20.80 3.99 6.51
CA GLU A 363 20.84 3.35 5.18
C GLU A 363 19.66 2.36 4.95
N PRO A 364 18.65 2.71 4.13
CA PRO A 364 17.44 1.91 3.99
C PRO A 364 17.69 0.61 3.21
N ARG A 365 18.78 0.51 2.44
CA ARG A 365 19.07 -0.63 1.55
C ARG A 365 18.92 -1.98 2.24
N ARG A 366 19.43 -2.12 3.47
CA ARG A 366 19.35 -3.38 4.24
C ARG A 366 17.90 -3.74 4.59
N MET A 367 17.16 -2.79 5.17
CA MET A 367 15.75 -2.96 5.53
C MET A 367 14.88 -3.28 4.31
N LEU A 368 15.05 -2.50 3.22
CA LEU A 368 14.33 -2.71 1.97
C LEU A 368 14.68 -4.06 1.33
N SER A 369 15.94 -4.50 1.41
CA SER A 369 16.35 -5.83 0.97
C SER A 369 15.75 -6.96 1.81
N ASP A 370 15.83 -6.89 3.15
CA ASP A 370 15.24 -7.89 4.05
C ASP A 370 13.72 -8.03 3.79
N VAL A 371 13.00 -6.91 3.55
CA VAL A 371 11.56 -6.96 3.22
C VAL A 371 11.29 -7.48 1.80
N ARG A 372 12.03 -7.02 0.78
CA ARG A 372 11.94 -7.56 -0.59
C ARG A 372 12.16 -9.08 -0.61
N ASP A 373 13.18 -9.55 0.10
CA ASP A 373 13.55 -10.96 0.13
C ASP A 373 12.50 -11.78 0.89
N PHE A 374 11.85 -11.20 1.90
CA PHE A 374 10.69 -11.80 2.55
C PHE A 374 9.47 -11.90 1.62
N PHE A 375 9.17 -10.86 0.82
CA PHE A 375 8.12 -10.95 -0.22
C PHE A 375 8.45 -12.03 -1.27
N ALA A 376 9.71 -12.12 -1.70
CA ALA A 376 10.15 -13.17 -2.61
C ALA A 376 9.99 -14.58 -1.98
N LEU A 377 10.21 -14.72 -0.67
CA LEU A 377 9.96 -15.95 0.08
C LEU A 377 8.48 -16.30 0.16
N THR A 378 7.58 -15.36 0.50
CA THR A 378 6.13 -15.62 0.56
C THR A 378 5.57 -15.97 -0.83
N HIS A 379 6.03 -15.31 -1.89
CA HIS A 379 5.66 -15.65 -3.27
C HIS A 379 6.09 -17.06 -3.66
N ARG A 380 7.32 -17.48 -3.32
CA ARG A 380 7.79 -18.85 -3.59
C ARG A 380 6.98 -19.89 -2.81
N ALA A 381 6.73 -19.65 -1.52
CA ALA A 381 5.93 -20.57 -0.70
C ALA A 381 4.47 -20.66 -1.18
N HIS A 382 3.88 -19.59 -1.71
CA HIS A 382 2.54 -19.62 -2.32
C HIS A 382 2.51 -20.40 -3.64
N ALA A 383 3.58 -20.34 -4.42
CA ALA A 383 3.70 -21.07 -5.69
C ALA A 383 4.10 -22.54 -5.53
N ASP A 384 4.59 -22.97 -4.35
CA ASP A 384 4.88 -24.38 -4.01
C ASP A 384 3.55 -25.14 -3.79
N GLY A 385 2.82 -25.39 -4.87
CA GLY A 385 1.50 -26.03 -4.84
C GLY A 385 1.50 -27.41 -4.19
N GLY A 386 2.61 -28.15 -4.28
CA GLY A 386 2.77 -29.45 -3.61
C GLY A 386 2.75 -29.31 -2.09
N ARG A 387 3.62 -28.47 -1.53
CA ARG A 387 3.61 -28.22 -0.07
C ARG A 387 2.38 -27.47 0.40
N MET A 388 1.86 -26.55 -0.41
CA MET A 388 0.66 -25.80 -0.06
C MET A 388 -0.57 -26.70 0.03
N ALA A 389 -0.71 -27.70 -0.84
CA ALA A 389 -1.76 -28.71 -0.74
C ALA A 389 -1.68 -29.51 0.57
N VAL A 390 -0.48 -29.91 1.00
CA VAL A 390 -0.26 -30.57 2.30
C VAL A 390 -0.67 -29.66 3.45
N VAL A 391 -0.22 -28.41 3.48
CA VAL A 391 -0.59 -27.44 4.52
C VAL A 391 -2.11 -27.21 4.59
N LEU A 392 -2.76 -27.03 3.44
CA LEU A 392 -4.21 -26.80 3.38
C LEU A 392 -5.00 -28.03 3.84
N ALA A 393 -4.55 -29.24 3.48
CA ALA A 393 -5.13 -30.49 3.98
C ALA A 393 -4.95 -30.62 5.51
N THR A 394 -3.78 -30.31 6.05
CA THR A 394 -3.53 -30.29 7.51
C THR A 394 -4.40 -29.26 8.23
N LEU A 395 -4.55 -28.05 7.68
CA LEU A 395 -5.43 -27.01 8.23
C LEU A 395 -6.91 -27.43 8.20
N ALA A 396 -7.36 -28.10 7.14
CA ALA A 396 -8.71 -28.63 7.05
C ALA A 396 -8.94 -29.78 8.05
N ALA A 397 -7.97 -30.68 8.21
CA ALA A 397 -8.02 -31.75 9.20
C ALA A 397 -8.05 -31.21 10.63
N GLN A 398 -7.18 -30.24 10.97
CA GLN A 398 -7.17 -29.58 12.29
C GLN A 398 -8.50 -28.88 12.58
N ARG A 399 -9.14 -28.25 11.59
CA ARG A 399 -10.48 -27.66 11.75
C ARG A 399 -11.55 -28.72 11.95
N ALA A 400 -11.50 -29.83 11.20
CA ALA A 400 -12.42 -30.95 11.39
C ALA A 400 -12.24 -31.62 12.77
N GLU A 401 -11.01 -31.70 13.28
CA GLU A 401 -10.71 -32.15 14.65
C GLU A 401 -11.20 -31.15 15.71
N GLU A 402 -10.99 -29.85 15.52
CA GLU A 402 -11.54 -28.81 16.42
C GLU A 402 -13.07 -28.80 16.42
N GLU A 403 -13.71 -28.99 15.26
CA GLU A 403 -15.16 -29.10 15.12
C GLU A 403 -15.69 -30.39 15.75
N ALA A 404 -15.05 -31.55 15.50
CA ALA A 404 -15.40 -32.84 16.09
C ALA A 404 -15.15 -32.87 17.61
N ALA A 405 -14.08 -32.26 18.11
CA ALA A 405 -13.86 -32.10 19.55
C ALA A 405 -14.89 -31.14 20.18
N ALA A 406 -15.26 -30.07 19.47
CA ALA A 406 -16.34 -29.17 19.87
C ALA A 406 -17.74 -29.79 19.73
N GLU A 407 -17.88 -30.94 19.06
CA GLU A 407 -19.10 -31.74 18.95
C GLU A 407 -19.14 -32.86 20.00
N ALA A 408 -18.04 -33.60 20.22
CA ALA A 408 -17.89 -34.54 21.32
C ALA A 408 -18.07 -33.86 22.69
N ALA A 409 -17.54 -32.64 22.86
CA ALA A 409 -17.78 -31.81 24.05
C ALA A 409 -19.24 -31.29 24.18
N ARG A 410 -20.13 -31.57 23.22
CA ARG A 410 -21.59 -31.38 23.36
C ARG A 410 -22.29 -32.66 23.80
N ASP A 411 -21.81 -33.84 23.39
CA ASP A 411 -22.44 -35.13 23.71
C ASP A 411 -22.26 -35.56 25.18
N GLU A 412 -21.16 -35.19 25.84
CA GLU A 412 -21.04 -35.35 27.32
C GLU A 412 -21.94 -34.40 28.13
N GLY A 413 -22.68 -33.49 27.46
CA GLY A 413 -23.37 -32.36 28.08
C GLY A 413 -24.76 -32.07 27.54
N TYR A 414 -25.72 -32.98 27.82
CA TYR A 414 -27.17 -32.79 27.68
C TYR A 414 -27.75 -32.75 26.24
N GLY A 415 -28.44 -33.84 25.86
CA GLY A 415 -29.75 -33.79 25.21
C GLY A 415 -29.88 -33.19 23.80
N ARG A 416 -30.04 -34.07 22.81
CA ARG A 416 -30.38 -33.79 21.38
C ARG A 416 -31.29 -32.58 21.14
N GLY A 417 -30.97 -31.79 20.11
CA GLY A 417 -31.99 -31.26 19.20
C GLY A 417 -32.33 -29.77 19.26
N GLN A 418 -31.50 -28.91 19.87
CA GLN A 418 -31.70 -27.45 19.78
C GLN A 418 -30.38 -26.71 19.51
N ILE A 419 -30.32 -25.94 18.42
CA ILE A 419 -29.32 -24.87 18.28
C ILE A 419 -29.79 -23.68 19.11
N ILE A 420 -29.56 -23.74 20.43
CA ILE A 420 -29.47 -22.54 21.24
C ILE A 420 -28.01 -22.09 21.17
N VAL A 421 -27.76 -20.92 20.60
CA VAL A 421 -26.50 -20.18 20.83
C VAL A 421 -26.83 -19.03 21.78
N PRO A 422 -26.69 -19.19 23.11
CA PRO A 422 -26.82 -18.08 24.02
C PRO A 422 -25.66 -17.13 23.74
N ALA A 423 -25.85 -15.81 23.79
CA ALA A 423 -24.74 -14.85 23.65
C ALA A 423 -23.68 -14.98 24.78
N GLN A 424 -23.94 -15.82 25.78
CA GLN A 424 -22.99 -16.33 26.79
C GLN A 424 -21.88 -17.24 26.19
N ARG A 425 -22.05 -17.80 24.98
CA ARG A 425 -20.97 -18.50 24.22
C ARG A 425 -20.23 -17.56 23.24
N LEU A 426 -20.77 -16.38 22.95
CA LEU A 426 -20.17 -15.35 22.07
C LEU A 426 -19.51 -14.20 22.83
N SER A 427 -19.78 -14.06 24.13
CA SER A 427 -19.13 -13.13 25.05
C SER A 427 -18.64 -13.87 26.29
N THR A 428 -17.65 -13.32 27.00
CA THR A 428 -17.20 -13.83 28.31
C THR A 428 -18.11 -13.39 29.47
N VAL A 429 -19.29 -12.83 29.17
CA VAL A 429 -20.18 -12.18 30.15
C VAL A 429 -21.47 -12.99 30.31
N ALA A 430 -21.63 -13.60 31.49
CA ALA A 430 -22.86 -14.30 31.85
C ALA A 430 -24.07 -13.34 31.82
N GLY A 431 -25.19 -13.80 31.27
CA GLY A 431 -26.42 -13.01 31.13
C GLY A 431 -26.48 -12.04 29.92
N CYS A 432 -25.50 -12.08 29.02
CA CYS A 432 -25.54 -11.32 27.76
C CYS A 432 -26.60 -11.85 26.76
N VAL A 433 -27.14 -10.97 25.91
CA VAL A 433 -27.99 -11.31 24.74
C VAL A 433 -27.48 -10.73 23.41
N GLU A 434 -26.66 -9.68 23.45
CA GLU A 434 -26.06 -9.08 22.24
C GLU A 434 -24.56 -8.89 22.46
N ALA A 435 -23.74 -9.40 21.54
CA ALA A 435 -22.29 -9.36 21.61
C ALA A 435 -21.71 -9.08 20.22
N ALA A 436 -20.59 -8.34 20.17
CA ALA A 436 -19.90 -8.08 18.90
C ALA A 436 -18.38 -8.22 19.03
N ILE A 437 -17.75 -8.53 17.90
CA ILE A 437 -16.30 -8.62 17.76
C ILE A 437 -15.78 -7.22 17.42
N SER A 438 -15.22 -6.53 18.43
CA SER A 438 -14.57 -5.23 18.26
C SER A 438 -13.08 -5.39 18.61
N GLY A 439 -12.31 -5.92 17.65
CA GLY A 439 -10.95 -6.38 17.89
C GLY A 439 -10.91 -7.59 18.84
N SER A 440 -9.89 -7.64 19.71
CA SER A 440 -9.82 -8.55 20.86
C SER A 440 -9.79 -7.69 22.12
N PRO A 441 -10.66 -7.91 23.13
CA PRO A 441 -11.57 -9.04 23.34
C PRO A 441 -13.00 -8.85 22.77
N ARG A 442 -13.79 -9.93 22.79
CA ARG A 442 -15.24 -9.92 22.47
C ARG A 442 -16.00 -9.13 23.55
N LYS A 443 -16.94 -8.27 23.16
CA LYS A 443 -17.65 -7.36 24.08
C LYS A 443 -19.14 -7.72 24.18
N CYS A 444 -19.68 -7.72 25.39
CA CYS A 444 -21.11 -7.75 25.63
C CYS A 444 -21.70 -6.33 25.53
N TYR A 445 -22.91 -6.24 25.00
CA TYR A 445 -23.54 -4.98 24.63
C TYR A 445 -24.98 -4.85 25.14
N LEU A 446 -25.68 -5.96 25.31
CA LEU A 446 -27.02 -5.99 25.90
C LEU A 446 -27.16 -7.18 26.87
N CYS A 447 -27.80 -6.94 28.02
CA CYS A 447 -28.12 -7.99 29.01
C CYS A 447 -29.54 -8.55 28.81
N GLN A 448 -29.74 -9.80 29.24
CA GLN A 448 -31.07 -10.40 29.39
C GLN A 448 -31.97 -9.52 30.27
N ARG A 449 -33.29 -9.48 29.99
CA ARG A 449 -34.27 -8.59 30.64
C ARG A 449 -34.32 -8.67 32.17
N ALA A 450 -33.89 -9.80 32.75
CA ALA A 450 -33.77 -10.03 34.19
C ALA A 450 -32.45 -9.52 34.84
N PHE A 451 -31.59 -8.85 34.07
CA PHE A 451 -30.27 -8.38 34.48
C PHE A 451 -30.03 -6.92 34.06
N SER A 452 -29.35 -6.15 34.91
CA SER A 452 -28.86 -4.79 34.64
C SER A 452 -27.40 -4.84 34.17
N PRO A 453 -27.02 -4.07 33.13
CA PRO A 453 -25.64 -3.94 32.73
C PRO A 453 -24.84 -3.07 33.70
N VAL A 454 -23.65 -3.56 34.07
CA VAL A 454 -22.58 -2.75 34.68
C VAL A 454 -21.58 -2.46 33.57
N TRP A 455 -21.25 -1.19 33.37
CA TRP A 455 -20.51 -0.72 32.18
C TRP A 455 -19.01 -0.56 32.42
N ASN A 456 -18.24 -0.70 31.35
CA ASN A 456 -16.87 -0.19 31.23
C ASN A 456 -16.91 1.27 30.74
N SER A 457 -15.80 1.99 30.88
CA SER A 457 -15.65 3.36 30.36
C SER A 457 -15.72 3.49 28.83
N ASP A 458 -15.62 2.37 28.12
CA ASP A 458 -15.71 2.29 26.65
C ASP A 458 -17.12 1.97 26.12
N GLY A 459 -18.14 2.00 26.99
CA GLY A 459 -19.53 1.71 26.64
C GLY A 459 -19.87 0.22 26.47
N SER A 460 -18.94 -0.70 26.73
CA SER A 460 -19.23 -2.13 26.77
C SER A 460 -19.77 -2.59 28.13
N VAL A 461 -20.58 -3.65 28.15
CA VAL A 461 -21.06 -4.27 29.39
C VAL A 461 -19.93 -5.10 30.00
N LYS A 462 -19.44 -4.65 31.16
CA LYS A 462 -18.44 -5.35 32.00
C LYS A 462 -19.01 -6.62 32.62
N ARG A 463 -20.25 -6.56 33.13
CA ARG A 463 -21.01 -7.71 33.64
C ARG A 463 -22.51 -7.43 33.66
N CYS A 464 -23.34 -8.46 33.53
CA CYS A 464 -24.79 -8.37 33.77
C CYS A 464 -25.09 -8.82 35.21
N VAL A 465 -25.70 -7.95 36.02
CA VAL A 465 -26.07 -8.25 37.42
C VAL A 465 -27.58 -8.50 37.50
N ARG A 466 -28.01 -9.58 38.16
CA ARG A 466 -29.42 -9.98 38.22
C ARG A 466 -30.24 -8.92 38.96
N THR A 467 -31.25 -8.34 38.31
CA THR A 467 -32.05 -7.28 38.91
C THR A 467 -32.92 -7.82 40.03
N VAL A 468 -32.93 -7.12 41.17
CA VAL A 468 -33.81 -7.44 42.29
C VAL A 468 -35.19 -6.81 42.11
N ASN A 469 -36.22 -7.63 42.30
CA ASN A 469 -37.62 -7.22 42.14
C ASN A 469 -38.05 -6.17 43.16
N PHE A 470 -39.06 -5.38 42.78
CA PHE A 470 -39.81 -4.37 43.54
C PHE A 470 -39.60 -4.36 45.07
N ALA A 471 -39.98 -5.43 45.79
CA ALA A 471 -39.92 -5.47 47.26
C ALA A 471 -38.51 -5.60 47.87
N ALA A 472 -37.54 -6.15 47.13
CA ALA A 472 -36.14 -6.21 47.55
C ALA A 472 -35.39 -4.91 47.17
N CYS A 473 -35.65 -4.39 45.96
CA CYS A 473 -35.09 -3.13 45.49
C CYS A 473 -35.40 -1.93 46.41
N ARG A 474 -36.65 -1.79 46.88
CA ARG A 474 -37.01 -0.71 47.83
C ARG A 474 -36.21 -0.76 49.15
N ARG A 475 -35.93 -1.97 49.65
CA ARG A 475 -35.11 -2.16 50.87
C ARG A 475 -33.63 -1.86 50.62
N ALA A 476 -33.08 -2.30 49.48
CA ALA A 476 -31.65 -2.15 49.18
C ALA A 476 -31.25 -0.74 48.71
N SER A 477 -32.17 0.01 48.10
CA SER A 477 -31.96 1.40 47.65
C SER A 477 -32.44 2.46 48.64
N GLY A 478 -33.20 2.06 49.67
CA GLY A 478 -33.88 3.00 50.59
C GLY A 478 -34.84 3.96 49.89
N ASP A 479 -35.43 3.56 48.76
CA ASP A 479 -36.40 4.36 48.01
C ASP A 479 -37.75 3.62 47.93
N PRO A 480 -38.83 4.15 48.54
CA PRO A 480 -40.13 3.47 48.57
C PRO A 480 -40.83 3.42 47.20
N ASN A 481 -40.38 4.21 46.23
CA ASN A 481 -40.95 4.38 44.89
C ASN A 481 -40.07 3.77 43.79
N ALA A 482 -38.98 3.10 44.16
CA ALA A 482 -38.22 2.23 43.27
C ALA A 482 -39.03 1.00 42.84
N ALA A 483 -38.99 0.71 41.54
CA ALA A 483 -39.60 -0.48 40.94
C ALA A 483 -38.58 -1.57 40.61
N ARG A 484 -37.35 -1.18 40.22
CA ARG A 484 -36.24 -2.09 39.91
C ARG A 484 -34.90 -1.42 40.24
N CYS A 485 -33.96 -2.21 40.74
CA CYS A 485 -32.62 -1.76 41.10
C CYS A 485 -31.55 -2.60 40.40
N ASP A 486 -30.33 -2.06 40.32
CA ASP A 486 -29.16 -2.70 39.71
C ASP A 486 -28.62 -3.92 40.49
N GLY A 487 -28.98 -4.05 41.77
CA GLY A 487 -28.55 -5.16 42.63
C GLY A 487 -27.14 -5.00 43.21
N THR A 488 -26.57 -3.79 43.19
CA THR A 488 -25.31 -3.48 43.90
C THR A 488 -25.61 -3.00 45.33
N THR A 489 -24.57 -2.75 46.13
CA THR A 489 -24.72 -2.22 47.51
C THR A 489 -23.82 -0.99 47.66
N PRO A 490 -24.37 0.22 47.90
CA PRO A 490 -25.79 0.57 47.94
C PRO A 490 -26.46 0.39 46.56
N SER A 491 -27.72 -0.07 46.52
CA SER A 491 -28.42 -0.32 45.25
C SER A 491 -28.89 0.97 44.59
N TRP A 492 -28.59 1.13 43.31
CA TRP A 492 -29.09 2.24 42.50
C TRP A 492 -30.43 1.88 41.88
N VAL A 493 -31.38 2.83 41.90
CA VAL A 493 -32.68 2.64 41.26
C VAL A 493 -32.53 2.78 39.75
N VAL A 494 -33.06 1.81 38.99
CA VAL A 494 -33.02 1.79 37.52
C VAL A 494 -34.42 1.87 36.87
N ALA A 495 -35.49 1.85 37.66
CA ALA A 495 -36.85 2.16 37.24
C ALA A 495 -37.70 2.58 38.44
N CYS A 496 -38.61 3.54 38.24
CA CYS A 496 -39.57 4.01 39.24
C CYS A 496 -40.96 3.35 39.06
N LYS A 497 -41.80 3.44 40.08
CA LYS A 497 -43.23 3.11 39.97
C LYS A 497 -43.94 4.05 38.97
N ALA A 498 -45.04 3.59 38.39
CA ALA A 498 -45.95 4.47 37.65
C ALA A 498 -46.35 5.70 38.49
N GLY A 499 -46.32 6.89 37.88
CA GLY A 499 -46.53 8.18 38.57
C GLY A 499 -45.28 8.79 39.24
N TYR A 500 -44.13 8.10 39.19
CA TYR A 500 -42.87 8.58 39.74
C TYR A 500 -41.78 8.62 38.65
N VAL A 501 -40.92 9.63 38.72
CA VAL A 501 -39.80 9.87 37.79
C VAL A 501 -38.49 9.93 38.57
N MET A 502 -37.38 9.54 37.92
CA MET A 502 -36.08 9.49 38.57
C MET A 502 -35.37 10.84 38.50
N ASN A 503 -34.96 11.36 39.66
CA ASN A 503 -34.17 12.60 39.74
C ASN A 503 -32.66 12.35 39.49
N SER A 504 -31.86 13.41 39.49
CA SER A 504 -30.39 13.36 39.32
C SER A 504 -29.63 12.63 40.43
N SER A 505 -30.28 12.34 41.56
CA SER A 505 -29.74 11.56 42.67
C SER A 505 -30.21 10.09 42.65
N TYR A 506 -30.76 9.63 41.52
CA TYR A 506 -31.29 8.27 41.33
C TYR A 506 -32.40 7.89 42.33
N LYS A 507 -33.20 8.88 42.75
CA LYS A 507 -34.39 8.69 43.62
C LYS A 507 -35.67 8.98 42.85
N CYS A 508 -36.73 8.25 43.18
CA CYS A 508 -38.03 8.27 42.52
C CYS A 508 -38.97 9.29 43.17
N VAL A 509 -39.06 10.47 42.54
CA VAL A 509 -39.91 11.60 42.97
C VAL A 509 -41.23 11.62 42.19
N ARG A 510 -42.28 12.21 42.77
CA ARG A 510 -43.60 12.27 42.13
C ARG A 510 -43.55 13.23 40.94
N GLY A 511 -43.88 12.75 39.74
CA GLY A 511 -43.72 13.52 38.51
C GLY A 511 -45.00 14.26 38.10
N ASN A 512 -44.93 15.59 37.94
CA ASN A 512 -45.97 16.35 37.23
C ASN A 512 -45.76 16.18 35.71
N VAL A 513 -46.86 15.99 34.96
CA VAL A 513 -46.85 15.54 33.55
C VAL A 513 -46.64 16.72 32.57
N ALA A 514 -45.72 17.63 32.89
CA ALA A 514 -45.36 18.78 32.06
C ALA A 514 -43.91 18.66 31.56
N GLN A 515 -43.75 18.75 30.25
CA GLN A 515 -42.54 18.45 29.48
C GLN A 515 -41.28 19.19 29.94
N GLN A 516 -40.15 18.48 29.94
CA GLN A 516 -38.88 18.96 29.37
C GLN A 516 -38.06 17.73 28.94
N SER A 517 -37.89 17.54 27.63
CA SER A 517 -36.86 16.61 27.14
C SER A 517 -35.49 17.19 27.46
N ARG A 518 -34.56 16.38 27.97
CA ARG A 518 -33.17 16.81 28.19
C ARG A 518 -32.38 17.00 26.87
N THR A 519 -32.99 16.71 25.72
CA THR A 519 -32.39 16.91 24.39
C THR A 519 -32.50 18.39 23.94
N PRO A 520 -31.37 19.09 23.74
CA PRO A 520 -31.39 20.44 23.19
C PRO A 520 -31.97 20.48 21.77
N GLY A 521 -32.86 21.43 21.49
CA GLY A 521 -33.49 21.59 20.18
C GLY A 521 -34.67 20.65 19.90
N CYS A 522 -35.23 20.01 20.93
CA CYS A 522 -36.47 19.24 20.83
C CYS A 522 -37.72 20.14 20.90
N ALA A 523 -38.72 19.91 20.03
CA ALA A 523 -40.02 20.60 20.02
C ALA A 523 -41.21 19.77 20.52
N ALA A 524 -41.08 18.44 20.54
CA ALA A 524 -42.11 17.56 21.11
C ALA A 524 -41.45 16.33 21.74
N ALA A 525 -41.96 15.91 22.88
CA ALA A 525 -41.41 14.80 23.65
C ALA A 525 -42.51 13.83 24.12
N ASN A 526 -42.13 12.56 24.26
CA ASN A 526 -42.94 11.51 24.87
C ASN A 526 -43.07 11.72 26.40
N PRO A 527 -44.02 11.04 27.08
CA PRO A 527 -44.16 11.08 28.53
C PRO A 527 -42.95 10.57 29.33
N ASP A 528 -42.05 9.82 28.70
CA ASP A 528 -40.77 9.37 29.27
C ASP A 528 -39.62 10.39 29.11
N GLY A 529 -39.89 11.54 28.47
CA GLY A 529 -38.92 12.62 28.22
C GLY A 529 -38.17 12.51 26.89
N THR A 530 -38.41 11.48 26.09
CA THR A 530 -37.67 11.24 24.84
C THR A 530 -38.16 12.12 23.68
N CYS A 531 -37.25 12.58 22.81
CA CYS A 531 -37.59 13.53 21.75
C CYS A 531 -38.25 12.86 20.52
N THR A 532 -39.40 13.39 20.08
CA THR A 532 -40.15 12.90 18.90
C THR A 532 -40.14 13.87 17.72
N ARG A 533 -39.74 15.12 17.92
CA ARG A 533 -39.65 16.13 16.84
C ARG A 533 -38.63 17.21 17.16
N CYS A 534 -37.83 17.60 16.17
CA CYS A 534 -36.88 18.70 16.28
C CYS A 534 -37.54 20.07 16.07
N ALA A 535 -37.07 21.07 16.79
CA ALA A 535 -37.59 22.44 16.77
C ALA A 535 -37.11 23.25 15.55
N ALA A 536 -35.85 23.08 15.15
CA ALA A 536 -35.26 23.79 14.03
C ALA A 536 -35.36 22.96 12.74
N ALA A 537 -35.72 23.60 11.62
CA ALA A 537 -36.02 22.92 10.35
C ALA A 537 -34.78 22.42 9.58
N ASP A 538 -33.58 22.82 10.01
CA ASP A 538 -32.26 22.38 9.57
C ASP A 538 -31.72 21.18 10.38
N ARG A 539 -32.41 20.81 11.46
CA ARG A 539 -32.07 19.69 12.34
C ARG A 539 -32.87 18.44 12.03
N VAL A 540 -32.23 17.32 12.35
CA VAL A 540 -32.67 15.96 12.01
C VAL A 540 -32.77 15.16 13.30
N LEU A 541 -33.84 14.39 13.45
CA LEU A 541 -33.98 13.49 14.58
C LEU A 541 -33.13 12.24 14.33
N VAL A 542 -32.10 12.05 15.16
CA VAL A 542 -31.21 10.90 15.15
C VAL A 542 -31.44 10.11 16.44
N PRO A 543 -31.90 8.85 16.39
CA PRO A 543 -32.14 8.07 17.60
C PRO A 543 -30.80 7.71 18.28
N ALA A 544 -30.74 7.73 19.61
CA ALA A 544 -29.49 7.51 20.37
C ALA A 544 -28.77 6.21 19.99
N ASN A 545 -29.49 5.14 19.65
CA ASN A 545 -28.92 3.87 19.22
C ASN A 545 -28.23 3.91 17.84
N ALA A 546 -28.40 4.97 17.05
CA ALA A 546 -27.60 5.24 15.84
C ALA A 546 -26.22 5.84 16.18
N ILE A 547 -26.16 6.68 17.22
CA ILE A 547 -24.93 7.40 17.63
C ILE A 547 -24.12 6.54 18.61
N TYR A 548 -24.80 5.97 19.59
CA TYR A 548 -24.25 5.14 20.66
C TYR A 548 -24.85 3.75 20.53
N VAL A 549 -24.06 2.80 20.03
CA VAL A 549 -24.49 1.40 19.95
C VAL A 549 -24.80 0.92 21.37
N ASN A 550 -26.08 0.61 21.64
CA ASN A 550 -26.63 0.08 22.92
C ASN A 550 -27.03 1.08 24.02
N VAL A 551 -27.50 2.29 23.67
CA VAL A 551 -28.44 2.99 24.56
C VAL A 551 -29.82 2.32 24.46
N GLY A 552 -30.28 1.69 25.54
CA GLY A 552 -31.60 1.08 25.61
C GLY A 552 -32.67 2.12 25.96
N MET A 553 -33.70 2.23 25.09
CA MET A 553 -34.84 3.19 25.14
C MET A 553 -34.55 4.58 24.52
N PRO A 554 -35.58 5.31 24.04
CA PRO A 554 -35.49 5.99 22.74
C PRO A 554 -35.04 7.46 22.77
N ASP A 555 -33.87 7.77 23.33
CA ASP A 555 -33.34 9.14 23.37
C ASP A 555 -32.98 9.69 21.96
N GLY A 556 -33.96 10.25 21.25
CA GLY A 556 -33.71 11.02 20.03
C GLY A 556 -32.91 12.30 20.32
N ARG A 557 -31.83 12.55 19.55
CA ARG A 557 -31.08 13.81 19.53
C ARG A 557 -31.31 14.57 18.23
N CYS A 558 -31.52 15.88 18.35
CA CYS A 558 -31.72 16.78 17.22
C CYS A 558 -30.39 17.38 16.77
N LEU A 559 -29.78 16.78 15.74
CA LEU A 559 -28.47 17.14 15.22
C LEU A 559 -28.59 17.97 13.93
N ALA A 560 -27.66 18.91 13.73
CA ALA A 560 -27.47 19.57 12.44
C ALA A 560 -26.75 18.63 11.46
N TRP A 561 -26.96 18.81 10.16
CA TRP A 561 -26.41 17.90 9.14
C TRP A 561 -24.90 17.66 9.23
N SER A 562 -24.10 18.68 9.53
CA SER A 562 -22.64 18.54 9.72
C SER A 562 -22.28 17.55 10.84
N GLN A 563 -23.04 17.56 11.93
CA GLN A 563 -22.87 16.65 13.07
C GLN A 563 -23.29 15.22 12.69
N VAL A 564 -24.40 15.05 11.95
CA VAL A 564 -24.84 13.72 11.46
C VAL A 564 -23.76 13.06 10.59
N HIS A 565 -23.09 13.80 9.72
CA HIS A 565 -21.99 13.27 8.90
C HIS A 565 -20.74 12.90 9.71
N ALA A 566 -20.44 13.64 10.78
CA ALA A 566 -19.33 13.32 11.68
C ALA A 566 -19.59 12.04 12.47
N GLU A 567 -20.78 11.91 13.08
CA GLU A 567 -21.18 10.71 13.83
C GLU A 567 -21.28 9.48 12.91
N ALA A 568 -21.90 9.62 11.73
CA ALA A 568 -21.99 8.52 10.77
C ALA A 568 -20.61 8.03 10.29
N ARG A 569 -19.64 8.94 10.11
CA ARG A 569 -18.26 8.57 9.78
C ARG A 569 -17.56 7.86 10.94
N SER A 570 -17.79 8.30 12.17
CA SER A 570 -17.27 7.65 13.38
C SER A 570 -17.77 6.21 13.50
N VAL A 571 -19.08 6.01 13.38
CA VAL A 571 -19.76 4.72 13.59
C VAL A 571 -19.60 3.76 12.40
N LEU A 572 -19.88 4.20 11.17
CA LEU A 572 -19.94 3.34 9.98
C LEU A 572 -18.63 3.30 9.17
N ARG A 573 -17.63 4.12 9.54
CA ARG A 573 -16.37 4.34 8.78
C ARG A 573 -16.60 4.73 7.31
N LYS A 574 -17.78 5.27 6.99
CA LYS A 574 -18.21 5.69 5.64
C LYS A 574 -18.92 7.03 5.73
N TYR A 575 -18.94 7.76 4.61
CA TYR A 575 -19.78 8.95 4.50
C TYR A 575 -21.24 8.51 4.34
N ALA A 576 -22.11 8.94 5.25
CA ALA A 576 -23.55 8.87 5.01
C ALA A 576 -23.93 9.94 3.98
N TYR A 577 -24.54 9.52 2.87
CA TYR A 577 -25.16 10.43 1.92
C TYR A 577 -26.64 10.57 2.27
N MET A 578 -27.11 11.81 2.47
CA MET A 578 -28.47 12.09 2.93
C MET A 578 -29.29 12.83 1.87
N PRO A 579 -30.55 12.42 1.60
CA PRO A 579 -31.38 13.06 0.58
C PRO A 579 -31.97 14.39 1.08
N PRO A 580 -32.15 15.39 0.18
CA PRO A 580 -32.87 16.61 0.48
C PRO A 580 -34.28 16.33 1.02
N GLY A 581 -34.70 17.07 2.05
CA GLY A 581 -36.05 16.96 2.63
C GLY A 581 -36.24 15.81 3.63
N CYS A 582 -35.18 15.10 4.01
CA CYS A 582 -35.21 14.15 5.13
C CYS A 582 -35.32 14.87 6.49
N ILE A 583 -36.01 14.27 7.48
CA ILE A 583 -36.21 14.83 8.84
C ILE A 583 -35.92 13.86 9.99
N GLU A 584 -35.81 12.56 9.72
CA GLU A 584 -35.45 11.51 10.68
C GLU A 584 -34.59 10.45 9.98
N VAL A 585 -33.66 9.82 10.71
CA VAL A 585 -32.75 8.79 10.18
C VAL A 585 -32.79 7.50 11.00
N ASP A 586 -32.50 6.37 10.35
CA ASP A 586 -32.38 5.06 11.02
C ASP A 586 -30.99 4.83 11.65
N THR A 587 -30.82 3.67 12.31
CA THR A 587 -29.58 3.26 12.99
C THR A 587 -28.37 3.08 12.06
N LEU A 588 -28.59 3.07 10.74
CA LEU A 588 -27.53 3.01 9.73
C LEU A 588 -27.34 4.37 9.04
N PHE A 589 -27.83 5.46 9.66
CA PHE A 589 -27.80 6.81 9.12
C PHE A 589 -28.33 6.85 7.67
N ARG A 590 -29.52 6.32 7.45
CA ARG A 590 -30.30 6.49 6.20
C ARG A 590 -31.64 7.12 6.51
N CYS A 591 -32.22 7.83 5.55
CA CYS A 591 -33.49 8.51 5.80
C CYS A 591 -34.62 7.53 6.17
N SER A 592 -35.29 7.78 7.30
CA SER A 592 -36.46 7.03 7.79
C SER A 592 -37.77 7.82 7.67
N GLN A 593 -37.69 9.16 7.68
CA GLN A 593 -38.85 10.04 7.56
C GLN A 593 -38.54 11.27 6.71
N CYS A 594 -39.49 11.64 5.84
CA CYS A 594 -39.39 12.82 4.96
C CYS A 594 -40.34 13.94 5.42
N ARG A 595 -39.98 15.18 5.08
CA ARG A 595 -40.82 16.38 5.23
C ARG A 595 -42.15 16.21 4.46
N ALA A 596 -43.20 16.89 4.93
CA ALA A 596 -44.51 16.91 4.27
C ALA A 596 -44.38 17.27 2.78
N GLY A 597 -45.17 16.59 1.93
CA GLY A 597 -45.08 16.67 0.47
C GLY A 597 -44.18 15.59 -0.18
N LEU A 598 -43.35 14.90 0.61
CA LEU A 598 -42.40 13.89 0.14
C LEU A 598 -42.69 12.48 0.70
N SER A 599 -42.34 11.48 -0.10
CA SER A 599 -42.44 10.04 0.12
C SER A 599 -41.05 9.39 0.15
N LEU A 600 -40.89 8.20 0.76
CA LEU A 600 -39.58 7.63 1.08
C LEU A 600 -39.27 6.40 0.21
N THR A 601 -38.75 6.62 -0.99
CA THR A 601 -38.44 5.55 -1.96
C THR A 601 -36.94 5.26 -1.93
N GLY A 602 -36.54 4.02 -1.63
CA GLY A 602 -35.12 3.62 -1.66
C GLY A 602 -34.22 4.41 -0.70
N ALA A 603 -34.74 4.76 0.48
CA ALA A 603 -34.13 5.68 1.45
C ALA A 603 -33.94 7.14 0.94
N GLN A 604 -34.57 7.53 -0.17
CA GLN A 604 -34.60 8.89 -0.70
C GLN A 604 -35.98 9.55 -0.55
N CYS A 605 -36.00 10.87 -0.31
CA CYS A 605 -37.23 11.64 -0.24
C CYS A 605 -37.61 12.19 -1.62
N VAL A 606 -38.70 11.67 -2.20
CA VAL A 606 -39.19 12.03 -3.55
C VAL A 606 -40.64 12.54 -3.47
N PRO A 607 -41.10 13.43 -4.39
CA PRO A 607 -42.47 13.93 -4.39
C PRO A 607 -43.51 12.80 -4.38
N TYR A 608 -44.64 12.98 -3.67
CA TYR A 608 -45.71 11.97 -3.54
C TYR A 608 -46.27 11.43 -4.86
N SER A 609 -46.08 12.13 -5.99
CA SER A 609 -46.44 11.66 -7.32
C SER A 609 -45.53 10.55 -7.87
N ARG A 610 -44.32 10.37 -7.31
CA ARG A 610 -43.28 9.43 -7.80
C ARG A 610 -42.79 8.43 -6.75
N GLY A 611 -43.44 8.32 -5.59
CA GLY A 611 -42.97 7.45 -4.52
C GLY A 611 -44.06 6.80 -3.68
N ASN A 612 -43.64 6.06 -2.67
CA ASN A 612 -44.52 5.26 -1.83
C ASN A 612 -45.38 6.16 -0.91
N LYS A 613 -46.69 6.22 -1.16
CA LYS A 613 -47.66 7.03 -0.38
C LYS A 613 -47.94 6.48 1.03
N CYS A 614 -46.94 5.87 1.66
CA CYS A 614 -46.99 5.27 2.99
C CYS A 614 -47.03 6.34 4.09
N ARG A 615 -47.91 6.16 5.08
CA ARG A 615 -48.01 6.98 6.29
C ARG A 615 -46.77 6.78 7.19
N PRO A 616 -46.41 7.76 8.04
CA PRO A 616 -45.29 7.63 8.98
C PRO A 616 -45.44 6.48 9.98
N THR A 617 -46.67 6.04 10.26
CA THR A 617 -47.01 4.98 11.22
C THR A 617 -46.67 3.56 10.73
N VAL A 618 -46.32 3.38 9.45
CA VAL A 618 -45.94 2.07 8.89
C VAL A 618 -44.56 1.67 9.39
N ARG A 619 -44.48 0.63 10.23
CA ARG A 619 -43.20 0.08 10.70
C ARG A 619 -42.34 -0.37 9.52
N LEU A 620 -41.04 -0.07 9.59
CA LEU A 620 -40.04 -0.43 8.59
C LEU A 620 -40.32 0.13 7.17
N ARG A 621 -40.98 1.30 7.08
CA ARG A 621 -41.34 2.00 5.84
C ARG A 621 -40.17 2.15 4.85
N GLN A 622 -38.92 2.30 5.31
CA GLN A 622 -37.74 2.42 4.44
C GLN A 622 -37.48 1.18 3.57
N TYR A 623 -38.08 0.04 3.93
CA TYR A 623 -38.02 -1.22 3.18
C TYR A 623 -39.30 -1.52 2.39
N CYS A 624 -40.29 -0.63 2.43
CA CYS A 624 -41.54 -0.79 1.70
C CYS A 624 -41.44 -0.15 0.30
N ALA A 625 -41.53 -0.94 -0.76
CA ALA A 625 -41.57 -0.45 -2.13
C ALA A 625 -42.90 0.26 -2.46
N ARG A 626 -44.02 -0.27 -1.94
CA ARG A 626 -45.37 0.22 -2.23
C ARG A 626 -46.31 -0.07 -1.06
N CYS A 627 -47.15 0.90 -0.68
CA CYS A 627 -48.24 0.71 0.28
C CYS A 627 -49.60 0.52 -0.42
N ASN A 628 -50.58 0.04 0.34
CA ASN A 628 -51.98 -0.02 -0.07
C ASN A 628 -52.58 1.39 -0.29
N ALA A 629 -53.81 1.46 -0.82
CA ALA A 629 -54.47 2.72 -1.15
C ALA A 629 -54.69 3.66 0.06
N ALA A 630 -54.91 3.10 1.26
CA ALA A 630 -55.03 3.86 2.50
C ALA A 630 -53.66 4.40 3.03
N GLY A 631 -52.55 3.85 2.53
CA GLY A 631 -51.17 4.20 2.91
C GLY A 631 -50.72 3.64 4.26
N ASP A 632 -51.50 2.78 4.91
CA ASP A 632 -51.28 2.30 6.29
C ASP A 632 -50.67 0.88 6.37
N ARG A 633 -50.59 0.15 5.25
CA ARG A 633 -49.92 -1.17 5.17
C ARG A 633 -49.02 -1.27 3.96
N CYS A 634 -47.89 -1.96 4.09
CA CYS A 634 -47.05 -2.29 2.95
C CYS A 634 -47.65 -3.41 2.10
N VAL A 635 -47.46 -3.37 0.79
CA VAL A 635 -47.91 -4.39 -0.18
C VAL A 635 -46.82 -4.87 -1.14
N ALA A 636 -45.61 -4.32 -1.06
CA ALA A 636 -44.41 -4.81 -1.76
C ALA A 636 -43.14 -4.33 -1.04
N CYS A 637 -42.10 -5.15 -0.96
CA CYS A 637 -40.87 -4.86 -0.22
C CYS A 637 -39.65 -4.66 -1.13
N THR A 638 -38.62 -3.96 -0.64
CA THR A 638 -37.34 -3.75 -1.35
C THR A 638 -36.21 -4.62 -0.80
N GLY A 639 -35.34 -5.10 -1.70
CA GLY A 639 -34.06 -5.75 -1.39
C GLY A 639 -34.18 -7.03 -0.55
N ALA A 640 -34.53 -8.17 -1.19
CA ALA A 640 -34.52 -9.51 -0.60
C ALA A 640 -35.33 -9.68 0.71
N ARG A 641 -36.33 -8.83 0.95
CA ARG A 641 -37.20 -8.86 2.14
C ARG A 641 -38.55 -9.47 1.83
N SER A 642 -39.08 -10.24 2.77
CA SER A 642 -40.41 -10.84 2.68
C SER A 642 -41.46 -9.90 3.27
N LEU A 643 -42.65 -9.90 2.67
CA LEU A 643 -43.83 -9.21 3.18
C LEU A 643 -44.60 -10.16 4.11
N VAL A 644 -44.79 -9.77 5.37
CA VAL A 644 -45.59 -10.52 6.36
C VAL A 644 -46.49 -9.53 7.08
N ASP A 645 -47.80 -9.77 7.11
CA ASP A 645 -48.82 -8.93 7.76
C ASP A 645 -48.75 -7.43 7.41
N GLY A 646 -48.36 -7.10 6.17
CA GLY A 646 -48.19 -5.73 5.71
C GLY A 646 -46.89 -5.04 6.17
N VAL A 647 -45.91 -5.80 6.65
CA VAL A 647 -44.60 -5.33 7.14
C VAL A 647 -43.46 -6.03 6.39
N CYS A 648 -42.43 -5.27 6.01
CA CYS A 648 -41.25 -5.81 5.32
C CYS A 648 -40.17 -6.26 6.29
N SER A 649 -39.85 -7.55 6.30
CA SER A 649 -38.90 -8.17 7.23
C SER A 649 -37.72 -8.84 6.53
N LEU A 650 -36.54 -8.80 7.17
CA LEU A 650 -35.37 -9.58 6.77
C LEU A 650 -35.49 -11.01 7.34
N HIS A 651 -35.11 -12.01 6.54
CA HIS A 651 -35.03 -13.40 7.01
C HIS A 651 -33.73 -13.63 7.80
N CYS A 652 -33.73 -14.51 8.80
CA CYS A 652 -32.55 -14.78 9.65
C CYS A 652 -31.31 -15.18 8.85
N LYS A 653 -31.49 -15.88 7.71
CA LYS A 653 -30.44 -16.24 6.75
C LYS A 653 -29.68 -15.03 6.17
N LEU A 654 -30.33 -13.89 5.99
CA LEU A 654 -29.72 -12.65 5.50
C LEU A 654 -29.06 -11.81 6.61
N LEU A 655 -29.51 -11.96 7.85
CA LEU A 655 -28.97 -11.22 9.00
C LEU A 655 -27.77 -11.93 9.65
N PHE A 656 -27.81 -13.26 9.71
CA PHE A 656 -26.88 -14.07 10.50
C PHE A 656 -26.19 -15.19 9.70
N GLY A 657 -26.47 -15.31 8.39
CA GLY A 657 -25.95 -16.41 7.54
C GLY A 657 -26.62 -17.77 7.78
N ILE A 658 -27.41 -17.91 8.85
CA ILE A 658 -28.01 -19.18 9.28
C ILE A 658 -29.30 -19.47 8.51
N GLY A 659 -29.32 -20.58 7.76
CA GLY A 659 -30.54 -21.16 7.21
C GLY A 659 -30.99 -22.36 8.03
N CYS A 660 -32.26 -22.40 8.46
CA CYS A 660 -32.87 -23.63 8.97
C CYS A 660 -33.12 -24.58 7.79
N LEU A 661 -32.85 -25.88 7.98
CA LEU A 661 -33.09 -26.90 6.95
C LEU A 661 -34.60 -27.10 6.70
N GLN A 662 -35.40 -27.07 7.77
CA GLN A 662 -36.83 -26.77 7.77
C GLN A 662 -37.16 -25.91 9.00
N CYS A 663 -38.20 -25.06 8.90
CA CYS A 663 -38.69 -24.25 10.01
C CYS A 663 -40.16 -24.58 10.28
N SER A 664 -40.51 -24.88 11.54
CA SER A 664 -41.87 -25.15 11.97
C SER A 664 -42.32 -24.09 13.00
N PRO A 665 -43.15 -23.11 12.59
CA PRO A 665 -43.60 -22.05 13.50
C PRO A 665 -44.29 -22.60 14.76
N THR A 666 -45.10 -23.64 14.61
CA THR A 666 -45.80 -24.34 15.71
C THR A 666 -44.89 -25.19 16.61
N ALA A 667 -43.62 -25.38 16.27
CA ALA A 667 -42.60 -25.87 17.20
C ALA A 667 -41.98 -24.72 17.99
N CYS A 668 -41.58 -23.64 17.32
CA CYS A 668 -40.98 -22.46 17.95
C CYS A 668 -41.91 -21.79 18.97
N THR A 669 -43.16 -21.51 18.62
CA THR A 669 -44.16 -20.89 19.53
C THR A 669 -44.49 -21.77 20.75
N ARG A 670 -44.19 -23.08 20.69
CA ARG A 670 -44.38 -24.01 21.81
C ARG A 670 -43.21 -24.00 22.81
N ILE A 671 -42.05 -23.52 22.37
CA ILE A 671 -40.82 -23.41 23.17
C ILE A 671 -40.76 -22.03 23.84
N ASP A 672 -41.14 -20.95 23.13
CA ASP A 672 -41.38 -19.63 23.73
C ASP A 672 -42.75 -19.05 23.29
N PRO A 673 -43.79 -19.16 24.13
CA PRO A 673 -45.13 -18.64 23.80
C PRO A 673 -45.21 -17.10 23.81
N ALA A 674 -44.16 -16.37 24.21
CA ALA A 674 -44.13 -14.92 24.13
C ALA A 674 -44.01 -14.40 22.67
N TYR A 675 -43.61 -15.25 21.72
CA TYR A 675 -43.45 -14.92 20.31
C TYR A 675 -44.36 -15.79 19.43
N ALA A 676 -45.66 -15.45 19.42
CA ALA A 676 -46.73 -16.18 18.72
C ALA A 676 -46.42 -16.64 17.28
N ASN A 677 -45.60 -15.88 16.55
CA ASN A 677 -45.29 -16.10 15.13
C ASN A 677 -43.94 -16.82 14.88
N GLY A 678 -43.33 -17.44 15.90
CA GLY A 678 -42.13 -18.29 15.75
C GLY A 678 -40.87 -17.52 15.32
N ARG A 679 -40.48 -16.51 16.09
CA ARG A 679 -39.23 -15.73 15.89
C ARG A 679 -38.09 -16.25 16.74
#